data_AF-A0A1Y2VYH8-F1
#
_entry.id   AF-A0A1Y2VYH8-F1
#
_cell.length_a   1.000
_cell.length_b   1.000
_cell.length_c   1.000
_cell.angle_alpha   90.00
_cell.angle_beta   90.00
_cell.angle_gamma   90.00
#
_symmetry.space_group_name_H-M   'P 1'
#
loop_
_entity.id
_entity.type
_entity.pdbx_description
1 polymer ?
#
loop_
_entity_poly.entity_id
_entity_poly.type
_entity_poly.pdbx_seq_one_letter_code
_entity_poly.pdbx_strand_id
1 'polypeptide(L)'
;MDIHRCRFVPYPTSAINAVAFSYPTVTKSQKTAPVRLAIGRANGDIEIWNPLNGAWHQETILHGGKDRSIDGLVWVTEPDQILQDGSKLVGKSRLFSIGYTSTVTEWDLEKGRPKKQASGMHGDIWCLAAQPFVASEKHGNKSTNGAVHGGGKLVAGTMDGSLVLYSIEDDDLRFDRILVRSSNKRTKMVSLAFQNRNIFVVGCSDSAIRVYDMRNGNLIRKMTLGSDLAGGAKEIIVWSVKCLNGRDIVSGDSTGQVCIWDGKTYTQAQRLQTHNQDVLSLATSADGSTIFSGGMDRRTVFYKKTSGAVARWSKVWHRRYHNHDVKTMASFEGNGISVLVSGGPDASPIVVPLKQAGMEYHRTLSHLPQDPPLQSAPRSRLIVSWWEREVHVWRLKKPLRDLVDTSDGESTVDKNRKLLARILIKGEANITSATISPDGSFLAVSTTSDIKAFYLKPRSEAKKDELKISKVELQEDFSKQGATKVQISPDGRWLCLVQGGNNVTVLSVLRESVSESKPTLNPKAIRLQRIDRKIPKQLTLGGLGQYDRTITQIAFSPDSKMLVVADLAGYIDSWILDTPRPKLQNGVNGNHDDESSDSEDEEELDGDVEGLRWNRNPKGSLIPKLQGAPTVLSFSNHIPTSKPSSSSDDEDADDYTLLAVTAKPQILLINPTFGSLTAWTRRNPVSRFPIEFRNTLDLVKGALWSGQRIWLYGHTFLFMFDLSRDMTEGSQDHADFDGALVKQGTKRKREPASGAGGKMGMESAGPTKITRYAKDEAAEEIPLDIPMSDPMDEDEASQPADDSESEDSDDENQGELALLRGAQGKSASESLSDESLTFWHTYKYRPILGIVPLGDGEEVKTNGTADELTHGKLPESLEVALVERPLWDVDVPDRYYADGEWEK
;
A
#
# COMPACT_ATOMS: atom_id res chain seq x y z
N MET A 1 -2.78 7.24 28.37
CA MET A 1 -1.70 7.10 27.38
C MET A 1 -0.90 8.39 27.40
N ASP A 2 0.39 8.31 27.73
CA ASP A 2 1.32 9.43 27.78
C ASP A 2 2.05 9.52 26.43
N ILE A 3 1.97 10.66 25.73
CA ILE A 3 2.40 10.79 24.33
C ILE A 3 3.57 11.77 24.20
N HIS A 4 4.73 11.28 23.76
CA HIS A 4 5.82 12.10 23.23
C HIS A 4 5.56 12.41 21.76
N ARG A 5 5.20 13.66 21.44
CA ARG A 5 4.99 14.10 20.06
C ARG A 5 6.32 14.45 19.40
N CYS A 6 6.79 13.59 18.51
CA CYS A 6 8.12 13.63 17.90
C CYS A 6 8.04 14.12 16.45
N ARG A 7 8.81 15.16 16.09
CA ARG A 7 9.01 15.62 14.70
C ARG A 7 10.47 15.66 14.26
N PHE A 8 11.39 15.27 15.15
CA PHE A 8 12.83 15.29 14.90
C PHE A 8 13.32 14.11 14.06
N VAL A 9 12.45 13.17 13.68
CA VAL A 9 12.76 12.02 12.82
C VAL A 9 12.72 12.51 11.37
N PRO A 10 13.87 12.66 10.67
CA PRO A 10 13.94 13.30 9.37
C PRO A 10 13.69 12.27 8.25
N TYR A 11 12.53 11.62 8.26
CA TYR A 11 12.17 10.68 7.19
C TYR A 11 12.02 11.45 5.86
N PRO A 12 12.80 11.13 4.82
CA PRO A 12 12.74 11.81 3.54
C PRO A 12 11.52 11.37 2.75
N THR A 13 10.94 12.28 1.97
CA THR A 13 9.87 11.94 1.02
C THR A 13 10.43 12.08 -0.39
N SER A 14 10.30 11.05 -1.19
CA SER A 14 10.79 11.09 -2.57
C SER A 14 9.70 11.54 -3.54
N ALA A 15 10.09 12.37 -4.50
CA ALA A 15 9.24 12.82 -5.60
C ALA A 15 8.63 11.64 -6.36
N ILE A 16 7.38 11.81 -6.80
CA ILE A 16 6.71 10.90 -7.74
C ILE A 16 7.03 11.36 -9.15
N ASN A 17 7.66 10.48 -9.93
CA ASN A 17 8.02 10.75 -11.33
C ASN A 17 7.12 10.03 -12.32
N ALA A 18 6.64 8.82 -11.98
CA ALA A 18 5.80 8.01 -12.86
C ALA A 18 4.63 7.40 -12.10
N VAL A 19 3.47 7.32 -12.76
CA VAL A 19 2.27 6.65 -12.26
C VAL A 19 1.66 5.85 -13.41
N ALA A 20 1.31 4.59 -13.19
CA ALA A 20 0.70 3.73 -14.20
C ALA A 20 -0.24 2.69 -13.58
N PHE A 21 -1.43 2.52 -14.15
CA PHE A 21 -2.35 1.44 -13.80
C PHE A 21 -2.06 0.18 -14.61
N SER A 22 -2.30 -0.99 -14.02
CA SER A 22 -2.21 -2.29 -14.72
C SER A 22 -3.29 -2.45 -15.79
N TYR A 23 -4.46 -1.86 -15.56
CA TYR A 23 -5.54 -1.75 -16.54
C TYR A 23 -5.91 -0.28 -16.66
N PRO A 24 -5.94 0.32 -17.87
CA PRO A 24 -6.50 1.65 -18.04
C PRO A 24 -8.03 1.63 -17.92
N THR A 25 -8.64 0.53 -18.37
CA THR A 25 -10.09 0.32 -18.38
C THR A 25 -10.43 -1.13 -18.07
N VAL A 26 -11.48 -1.38 -17.29
CA VAL A 26 -11.98 -2.74 -17.00
C VAL A 26 -13.44 -2.82 -17.42
N THR A 27 -13.77 -3.78 -18.29
CA THR A 27 -15.13 -4.03 -18.76
C THR A 27 -15.92 -4.90 -17.78
N LYS A 28 -17.26 -4.93 -17.88
CA LYS A 28 -18.13 -5.81 -17.05
C LYS A 28 -17.74 -7.29 -17.13
N SER A 29 -17.15 -7.73 -18.25
CA SER A 29 -16.65 -9.10 -18.45
C SER A 29 -15.38 -9.44 -17.65
N GLN A 30 -14.71 -8.44 -17.08
CA GLN A 30 -13.41 -8.50 -16.41
C GLN A 30 -13.49 -8.15 -14.91
N LYS A 31 -14.64 -8.38 -14.25
CA LYS A 31 -14.83 -8.06 -12.82
C LYS A 31 -13.70 -8.59 -11.90
N THR A 32 -13.10 -9.73 -12.25
CA THR A 32 -12.02 -10.39 -11.47
C THR A 32 -10.60 -9.88 -11.77
N ALA A 33 -10.45 -8.84 -12.61
CA ALA A 33 -9.14 -8.30 -12.96
C ALA A 33 -8.40 -7.71 -11.74
N PRO A 34 -7.15 -8.10 -11.46
CA PRO A 34 -6.37 -7.59 -10.34
C PRO A 34 -5.79 -6.21 -10.65
N VAL A 35 -6.63 -5.18 -10.61
CA VAL A 35 -6.20 -3.80 -10.85
C VAL A 35 -5.22 -3.35 -9.77
N ARG A 36 -4.07 -2.81 -10.20
CA ARG A 36 -3.06 -2.19 -9.35
C ARG A 36 -2.56 -0.90 -9.98
N LEU A 37 -2.21 0.03 -9.12
CA LEU A 37 -1.53 1.27 -9.45
C LEU A 37 -0.07 1.14 -9.05
N ALA A 38 0.86 1.35 -9.99
CA ALA A 38 2.28 1.46 -9.70
C ALA A 38 2.67 2.95 -9.62
N ILE A 39 3.38 3.33 -8.56
CA ILE A 39 3.94 4.68 -8.37
C ILE A 39 5.46 4.59 -8.30
N GLY A 40 6.14 5.25 -9.23
CA GLY A 40 7.60 5.28 -9.34
C GLY A 40 8.18 6.54 -8.71
N ARG A 41 9.12 6.36 -7.78
CA ARG A 41 9.74 7.41 -6.99
C ARG A 41 11.14 7.77 -7.51
N ALA A 42 11.57 9.01 -7.27
CA ALA A 42 12.91 9.49 -7.60
C ALA A 42 14.07 8.78 -6.87
N ASN A 43 13.83 8.14 -5.73
CA ASN A 43 14.80 7.32 -5.00
C ASN A 43 14.91 5.86 -5.53
N GLY A 44 14.20 5.56 -6.62
CA GLY A 44 14.20 4.24 -7.24
C GLY A 44 13.12 3.28 -6.71
N ASP A 45 12.35 3.67 -5.69
CA ASP A 45 11.27 2.83 -5.16
C ASP A 45 10.07 2.77 -6.12
N ILE A 46 9.44 1.61 -6.21
CA ILE A 46 8.14 1.43 -6.89
C ILE A 46 7.13 0.93 -5.88
N GLU A 47 6.08 1.70 -5.66
CA GLU A 47 4.99 1.33 -4.75
C GLU A 47 3.84 0.71 -5.54
N ILE A 48 3.32 -0.42 -5.04
CA ILE A 48 2.14 -1.08 -5.62
C ILE A 48 0.94 -0.79 -4.73
N TRP A 49 -0.05 -0.13 -5.32
CA TRP A 49 -1.28 0.30 -4.66
C TRP A 49 -2.48 -0.44 -5.24
N ASN A 50 -3.40 -0.82 -4.37
CA ASN A 50 -4.67 -1.41 -4.71
C ASN A 50 -5.79 -0.38 -4.48
N PRO A 51 -6.58 -0.02 -5.51
CA PRO A 51 -7.60 1.02 -5.37
C PRO A 51 -8.73 0.65 -4.39
N LEU A 52 -9.03 -0.65 -4.20
CA LEU A 52 -10.03 -1.17 -3.25
C LEU A 52 -11.33 -0.31 -3.15
N ASN A 53 -11.99 -0.05 -4.29
CA ASN A 53 -13.22 0.76 -4.36
C ASN A 53 -13.12 2.13 -3.65
N GLY A 54 -11.92 2.71 -3.62
CA GLY A 54 -11.65 4.02 -3.05
C GLY A 54 -11.03 4.03 -1.65
N ALA A 55 -10.79 2.87 -1.03
CA ALA A 55 -10.04 2.81 0.23
C ALA A 55 -8.54 3.08 0.03
N TRP A 56 -7.97 2.70 -1.12
CA TRP A 56 -6.55 2.85 -1.48
C TRP A 56 -5.58 2.23 -0.48
N HIS A 57 -5.09 1.02 -0.77
CA HIS A 57 -4.12 0.29 0.04
C HIS A 57 -2.76 0.23 -0.64
N GLN A 58 -1.71 0.75 -0.02
CA GLN A 58 -0.33 0.49 -0.43
C GLN A 58 0.08 -0.90 0.05
N GLU A 59 0.20 -1.85 -0.87
CA GLU A 59 0.43 -3.26 -0.55
C GLU A 59 1.91 -3.60 -0.35
N THR A 60 2.75 -3.17 -1.30
CA THR A 60 4.19 -3.47 -1.29
C THR A 60 5.00 -2.30 -1.84
N ILE A 61 6.26 -2.24 -1.42
CA ILE A 61 7.26 -1.29 -1.95
C ILE A 61 8.42 -2.12 -2.50
N LEU A 62 8.64 -2.03 -3.81
CA LEU A 62 9.81 -2.56 -4.48
C LEU A 62 10.93 -1.57 -4.29
N HIS A 63 11.81 -1.86 -3.34
CA HIS A 63 12.86 -0.92 -2.96
C HIS A 63 13.92 -0.77 -4.06
N GLY A 64 14.24 0.49 -4.34
CA GLY A 64 15.29 0.89 -5.27
C GLY A 64 16.68 0.75 -4.68
N GLY A 65 17.57 1.64 -5.10
CA GLY A 65 18.94 1.65 -4.64
C GLY A 65 19.60 3.00 -4.83
N LYS A 66 20.81 3.11 -4.31
CA LYS A 66 21.63 4.32 -4.44
C LYS A 66 21.81 4.69 -5.91
N ASP A 67 21.66 5.98 -6.22
CA ASP A 67 21.85 6.55 -7.56
C ASP A 67 20.90 5.94 -8.62
N ARG A 68 19.76 5.38 -8.19
CA ARG A 68 18.68 4.90 -9.06
C ARG A 68 17.45 5.78 -8.89
N SER A 69 16.75 6.03 -9.99
CA SER A 69 15.48 6.75 -10.03
C SER A 69 14.52 6.00 -10.94
N ILE A 70 13.23 6.06 -10.68
CA ILE A 70 12.21 5.65 -11.64
C ILE A 70 11.70 6.89 -12.36
N ASP A 71 11.68 6.88 -13.68
CA ASP A 71 11.23 8.00 -14.52
C ASP A 71 10.02 7.64 -15.38
N GLY A 72 9.92 6.37 -15.80
CA GLY A 72 8.78 5.86 -16.55
C GLY A 72 8.37 4.48 -16.06
N LEU A 73 7.06 4.24 -16.06
CA LEU A 73 6.45 2.95 -15.71
C LEU A 73 5.48 2.55 -16.80
N VAL A 74 5.54 1.28 -17.21
CA VAL A 74 4.64 0.71 -18.21
C VAL A 74 4.19 -0.67 -17.73
N TRP A 75 2.88 -0.85 -17.64
CA TRP A 75 2.27 -2.17 -17.51
C TRP A 75 2.00 -2.75 -18.89
N VAL A 76 2.28 -4.05 -19.04
CA VAL A 76 1.84 -4.85 -20.18
C VAL A 76 0.93 -5.93 -19.66
N THR A 77 -0.34 -5.82 -20.02
CA THR A 77 -1.37 -6.75 -19.59
C THR A 77 -1.89 -7.50 -20.79
N GLU A 78 -1.65 -8.81 -20.78
CA GLU A 78 -2.15 -9.69 -21.82
C GLU A 78 -3.69 -9.72 -21.79
N PRO A 79 -4.34 -9.99 -22.92
CA PRO A 79 -5.78 -10.17 -22.94
C PRO A 79 -6.19 -11.51 -22.33
N ASP A 80 -7.43 -11.56 -21.83
CA ASP A 80 -7.98 -12.77 -21.23
C ASP A 80 -8.13 -13.89 -22.27
N GLN A 81 -7.85 -15.11 -21.85
CA GLN A 81 -7.94 -16.30 -22.69
C GLN A 81 -9.07 -17.19 -22.19
N ILE A 82 -9.87 -17.73 -23.11
CA ILE A 82 -10.89 -18.73 -22.77
C ILE A 82 -10.25 -20.11 -22.95
N LEU A 83 -10.20 -20.88 -21.87
CA LEU A 83 -9.66 -22.24 -21.86
C LEU A 83 -10.63 -23.23 -22.52
N GLN A 84 -10.15 -24.43 -22.85
CA GLN A 84 -10.95 -25.47 -23.52
C GLN A 84 -12.16 -25.91 -22.68
N ASP A 85 -12.10 -25.74 -21.36
CA ASP A 85 -13.18 -26.04 -20.41
C ASP A 85 -14.21 -24.89 -20.27
N GLY A 86 -14.06 -23.80 -21.04
CA GLY A 86 -14.91 -22.61 -20.98
C GLY A 86 -14.56 -21.65 -19.84
N SER A 87 -13.59 -21.97 -18.98
CA SER A 87 -13.14 -21.08 -17.92
C SER A 87 -12.27 -19.94 -18.48
N LYS A 88 -12.39 -18.75 -17.88
CA LYS A 88 -11.61 -17.57 -18.29
C LYS A 88 -10.30 -17.51 -17.50
N LEU A 89 -9.18 -17.45 -18.23
CA LEU A 89 -7.87 -17.14 -17.70
C LEU A 89 -7.61 -15.64 -17.85
N VAL A 90 -7.50 -14.94 -16.72
CA VAL A 90 -7.19 -13.51 -16.70
C VAL A 90 -5.77 -13.30 -17.24
N GLY A 91 -5.59 -12.37 -18.17
CA GLY A 91 -4.29 -12.13 -18.77
C GLY A 91 -3.23 -11.68 -17.76
N LYS A 92 -1.97 -12.09 -17.99
CA LYS A 92 -0.85 -11.79 -17.10
C LYS A 92 -0.43 -10.32 -17.23
N SER A 93 -0.20 -9.66 -16.10
CA SER A 93 0.26 -8.28 -16.00
C SER A 93 1.75 -8.23 -15.64
N ARG A 94 2.57 -7.60 -16.47
CA ARG A 94 4.02 -7.42 -16.27
C ARG A 94 4.36 -5.94 -16.14
N LEU A 95 5.29 -5.62 -15.23
CA LEU A 95 5.70 -4.24 -14.95
C LEU A 95 7.12 -3.97 -15.44
N PHE A 96 7.26 -2.88 -16.20
CA PHE A 96 8.54 -2.40 -16.73
C PHE A 96 8.81 -0.97 -16.26
N SER A 97 10.09 -0.65 -16.04
CA SER A 97 10.53 0.70 -15.69
C SER A 97 11.75 1.16 -16.47
N ILE A 98 11.91 2.48 -16.52
CA ILE A 98 13.13 3.17 -16.96
C ILE A 98 13.57 4.16 -15.88
N GLY A 99 14.86 4.48 -15.85
CA GLY A 99 15.46 5.28 -14.79
C GLY A 99 16.62 6.15 -15.23
N TYR A 100 16.43 6.96 -16.29
CA TYR A 100 17.47 7.80 -16.91
C TYR A 100 18.76 7.04 -17.27
N THR A 101 18.62 5.80 -17.69
CA THR A 101 19.73 4.96 -18.20
C THR A 101 19.34 4.37 -19.55
N SER A 102 20.28 3.72 -20.21
CA SER A 102 20.03 2.93 -21.42
C SER A 102 19.33 1.58 -21.14
N THR A 103 18.95 1.30 -19.89
CA THR A 103 18.38 0.01 -19.46
C THR A 103 16.86 0.09 -19.26
N VAL A 104 16.15 -0.92 -19.75
CA VAL A 104 14.77 -1.24 -19.36
C VAL A 104 14.82 -2.37 -18.33
N THR A 105 14.11 -2.20 -17.21
CA THR A 105 14.03 -3.21 -16.14
C THR A 105 12.63 -3.79 -16.07
N GLU A 106 12.51 -5.11 -16.14
CA GLU A 106 11.30 -5.86 -15.77
C GLU A 106 11.35 -6.23 -14.29
N TRP A 107 10.24 -6.09 -13.58
CA TRP A 107 10.15 -6.34 -12.14
C TRP A 107 9.46 -7.67 -11.83
N ASP A 108 10.04 -8.44 -10.90
CA ASP A 108 9.44 -9.64 -10.32
C ASP A 108 8.62 -9.19 -9.10
N LEU A 109 7.31 -9.08 -9.28
CA LEU A 109 6.40 -8.64 -8.21
C LEU A 109 6.34 -9.67 -7.08
N GLU A 110 6.46 -10.96 -7.37
CA GLU A 110 6.37 -12.04 -6.38
C GLU A 110 7.57 -12.01 -5.41
N LYS A 111 8.77 -11.75 -5.95
CA LYS A 111 10.01 -11.71 -5.16
C LYS A 111 10.38 -10.31 -4.68
N GLY A 112 9.71 -9.28 -5.19
CA GLY A 112 9.97 -7.89 -4.85
C GLY A 112 11.32 -7.36 -5.36
N ARG A 113 11.81 -7.83 -6.50
CA ARG A 113 13.15 -7.48 -7.03
C ARG A 113 13.18 -7.38 -8.56
N PRO A 114 14.21 -6.75 -9.16
CA PRO A 114 14.37 -6.77 -10.61
C PRO A 114 14.41 -8.21 -11.16
N LYS A 115 13.54 -8.54 -12.12
CA LYS A 115 13.47 -9.85 -12.78
C LYS A 115 14.52 -9.96 -13.88
N LYS A 116 14.52 -8.98 -14.78
CA LYS A 116 15.40 -8.93 -15.95
C LYS A 116 15.72 -7.49 -16.32
N GLN A 117 16.91 -7.26 -16.84
CA GLN A 117 17.34 -5.98 -17.37
C GLN A 117 17.82 -6.18 -18.80
N ALA A 118 17.42 -5.27 -19.69
CA ALA A 118 17.91 -5.24 -21.07
C ALA A 118 18.40 -3.84 -21.41
N SER A 119 19.54 -3.76 -22.09
CA SER A 119 20.08 -2.53 -22.65
C SER A 119 20.54 -2.79 -24.08
N GLY A 120 20.62 -1.72 -24.88
CA GLY A 120 21.13 -1.76 -26.25
C GLY A 120 22.21 -0.71 -26.49
N MET A 121 22.78 -0.72 -27.70
CA MET A 121 23.74 0.29 -28.16
C MET A 121 23.03 1.60 -28.58
N HIS A 122 22.42 2.27 -27.62
CA HIS A 122 21.75 3.56 -27.77
C HIS A 122 21.94 4.43 -26.51
N GLY A 123 21.64 5.72 -26.61
CA GLY A 123 21.67 6.64 -25.45
C GLY A 123 20.61 6.33 -24.39
N ASP A 124 20.57 7.16 -23.35
CA ASP A 124 19.64 7.00 -22.23
C ASP A 124 18.18 7.13 -22.67
N ILE A 125 17.33 6.29 -22.10
CA ILE A 125 15.90 6.23 -22.40
C ILE A 125 15.18 7.32 -21.59
N TRP A 126 14.31 8.07 -22.26
CA TRP A 126 13.50 9.15 -21.68
C TRP A 126 12.01 8.83 -21.69
N CYS A 127 11.54 8.02 -22.64
CA CYS A 127 10.15 7.59 -22.68
C CYS A 127 10.03 6.13 -23.13
N LEU A 128 9.00 5.45 -22.63
CA LEU A 128 8.69 4.06 -22.92
C LEU A 128 7.18 3.92 -23.13
N ALA A 129 6.75 3.15 -24.12
CA ALA A 129 5.36 2.68 -24.19
C ALA A 129 5.27 1.26 -24.74
N ALA A 130 4.23 0.55 -24.31
CA ALA A 130 3.92 -0.77 -24.81
C ALA A 130 3.05 -0.72 -26.06
N GLN A 131 3.34 -1.61 -27.02
CA GLN A 131 2.47 -1.81 -28.17
C GLN A 131 1.08 -2.27 -27.69
N PRO A 132 -0.02 -1.64 -28.12
CA PRO A 132 -1.34 -2.09 -27.70
C PRO A 132 -1.69 -3.44 -28.35
N PHE A 133 -2.38 -4.29 -27.57
CA PHE A 133 -3.01 -5.51 -28.09
C PHE A 133 -4.23 -5.14 -28.94
N VAL A 134 -4.47 -5.88 -30.02
CA VAL A 134 -5.68 -5.74 -30.85
C VAL A 134 -6.36 -7.10 -30.94
N ALA A 135 -7.61 -7.16 -30.49
CA ALA A 135 -8.48 -8.29 -30.75
C ALA A 135 -8.95 -8.25 -32.21
N SER A 136 -8.72 -9.32 -32.96
CA SER A 136 -9.27 -9.45 -34.31
C SER A 136 -10.73 -9.86 -34.21
N GLU A 137 -11.66 -8.94 -34.37
CA GLU A 137 -13.05 -9.29 -34.66
C GLU A 137 -13.14 -9.87 -36.08
N LYS A 138 -13.54 -11.13 -36.20
CA LYS A 138 -13.92 -11.68 -37.51
C LYS A 138 -15.32 -11.20 -37.86
N HIS A 139 -15.45 -10.50 -38.98
CA HIS A 139 -16.71 -10.45 -39.71
C HIS A 139 -17.05 -11.87 -40.21
N GLY A 140 -18.10 -12.48 -39.66
CA GLY A 140 -18.72 -13.70 -40.21
C GLY A 140 -18.89 -14.85 -39.19
N ASN A 141 -20.13 -15.31 -39.06
CA ASN A 141 -20.60 -16.44 -38.24
C ASN A 141 -19.68 -17.67 -38.28
N LYS A 142 -18.79 -17.79 -37.28
CA LYS A 142 -18.32 -19.04 -36.62
C LYS A 142 -17.25 -18.68 -35.58
N SER A 143 -17.65 -18.75 -34.31
CA SER A 143 -16.78 -18.59 -33.14
C SER A 143 -15.71 -19.68 -33.13
N THR A 144 -14.49 -19.30 -33.55
CA THR A 144 -13.26 -20.01 -33.20
C THR A 144 -12.24 -18.94 -32.79
N ASN A 145 -11.76 -19.04 -31.55
CA ASN A 145 -10.73 -18.24 -30.88
C ASN A 145 -10.17 -17.08 -31.72
N GLY A 146 -10.64 -15.85 -31.45
CA GLY A 146 -10.09 -14.65 -32.08
C GLY A 146 -8.59 -14.57 -31.81
N ALA A 147 -7.77 -14.67 -32.86
CA ALA A 147 -6.33 -14.55 -32.72
C ALA A 147 -6.00 -13.11 -32.27
N VAL A 148 -5.56 -12.97 -31.03
CA VAL A 148 -5.00 -11.72 -30.54
C VAL A 148 -3.65 -11.52 -31.23
N HIS A 149 -3.47 -10.36 -31.85
CA HIS A 149 -2.20 -9.98 -32.47
C HIS A 149 -1.65 -8.70 -31.82
N GLY A 150 -0.37 -8.70 -31.43
CA GLY A 150 0.31 -7.52 -30.88
C GLY A 150 0.69 -7.66 -29.42
N GLY A 151 1.20 -6.57 -28.84
CA GLY A 151 1.58 -6.48 -27.42
C GLY A 151 2.89 -7.13 -27.02
N GLY A 152 3.59 -7.80 -27.94
CA GLY A 152 4.91 -8.40 -27.70
C GLY A 152 6.10 -7.43 -27.79
N LYS A 153 5.87 -6.12 -27.96
CA LYS A 153 6.93 -5.13 -28.20
C LYS A 153 6.78 -3.89 -27.32
N LEU A 154 7.90 -3.33 -26.88
CA LEU A 154 8.01 -2.02 -26.25
C LEU A 154 8.79 -1.07 -27.17
N VAL A 155 8.36 0.19 -27.24
CA VAL A 155 9.08 1.26 -27.94
C VAL A 155 9.65 2.21 -26.90
N ALA A 156 10.95 2.47 -26.99
CA ALA A 156 11.63 3.46 -26.16
C ALA A 156 12.19 4.61 -27.02
N GLY A 157 12.00 5.84 -26.54
CA GLY A 157 12.61 7.04 -27.08
C GLY A 157 13.80 7.48 -26.24
N THR A 158 14.91 7.82 -26.89
CA THR A 158 16.18 8.12 -26.24
C THR A 158 16.56 9.60 -26.33
N MET A 159 17.51 10.01 -25.49
CA MET A 159 18.08 11.36 -25.50
C MET A 159 18.87 11.65 -26.79
N ASP A 160 19.44 10.64 -27.44
CA ASP A 160 20.22 10.78 -28.68
C ASP A 160 19.36 10.92 -29.95
N GLY A 161 18.03 10.93 -29.80
CA GLY A 161 17.09 11.04 -30.91
C GLY A 161 16.82 9.73 -31.63
N SER A 162 17.11 8.59 -30.99
CA SER A 162 16.80 7.27 -31.50
C SER A 162 15.45 6.75 -30.98
N LEU A 163 14.85 5.88 -31.76
CA LEU A 163 13.71 5.06 -31.35
C LEU A 163 14.15 3.61 -31.38
N VAL A 164 13.97 2.91 -30.27
CA VAL A 164 14.45 1.54 -30.08
C VAL A 164 13.31 0.62 -29.71
N LEU A 165 13.41 -0.63 -30.17
CA LEU A 165 12.43 -1.67 -29.91
C LEU A 165 13.01 -2.70 -28.96
N TYR A 166 12.21 -3.08 -27.97
CA TYR A 166 12.45 -4.21 -27.10
C TYR A 166 11.36 -5.26 -27.34
N SER A 167 11.77 -6.53 -27.37
CA SER A 167 10.87 -7.67 -27.45
C SER A 167 10.57 -8.19 -26.06
N ILE A 168 9.29 -8.42 -25.80
CA ILE A 168 8.78 -8.99 -24.55
C ILE A 168 8.03 -10.32 -24.73
N GLU A 169 8.16 -10.91 -25.91
CA GLU A 169 7.64 -12.25 -26.25
C GLU A 169 8.28 -13.33 -25.36
N ASP A 170 7.55 -14.43 -25.13
CA ASP A 170 8.00 -15.61 -24.38
C ASP A 170 8.43 -15.34 -22.92
N ASP A 171 7.76 -14.39 -22.25
CA ASP A 171 8.08 -13.93 -20.89
C ASP A 171 9.54 -13.43 -20.73
N ASP A 172 10.15 -13.04 -21.85
CA ASP A 172 11.50 -12.53 -21.92
C ASP A 172 11.51 -10.99 -22.01
N LEU A 173 12.67 -10.36 -21.79
CA LEU A 173 12.93 -8.96 -22.10
C LEU A 173 14.29 -8.88 -22.81
N ARG A 174 14.26 -8.53 -24.10
CA ARG A 174 15.47 -8.40 -24.93
C ARG A 174 15.42 -7.16 -25.82
N PHE A 175 16.57 -6.54 -26.00
CA PHE A 175 16.74 -5.53 -27.04
C PHE A 175 16.55 -6.19 -28.42
N ASP A 176 15.66 -5.65 -29.26
CA ASP A 176 15.38 -6.17 -30.59
C ASP A 176 16.23 -5.44 -31.63
N ARG A 177 15.93 -4.16 -31.87
CA ARG A 177 16.68 -3.31 -32.82
C ARG A 177 16.44 -1.83 -32.60
N ILE A 178 17.28 -1.01 -33.23
CA ILE A 178 17.04 0.42 -33.40
C ILE A 178 16.12 0.60 -34.62
N LEU A 179 14.97 1.24 -34.40
CA LEU A 179 13.96 1.49 -35.44
C LEU A 179 14.29 2.74 -36.25
N VAL A 180 14.66 3.83 -35.57
CA VAL A 180 14.99 5.11 -36.20
C VAL A 180 16.18 5.73 -35.49
N ARG A 181 17.07 6.38 -36.24
CA ARG A 181 18.05 7.33 -35.71
C ARG A 181 17.77 8.68 -36.34
N SER A 182 17.45 9.69 -35.52
CA SER A 182 17.30 11.06 -36.01
C SER A 182 18.59 11.53 -36.66
N SER A 183 18.49 12.25 -37.78
CA SER A 183 19.64 12.87 -38.44
C SER A 183 20.29 13.95 -37.58
N ASN A 184 19.50 14.60 -36.72
CA ASN A 184 19.98 15.59 -35.76
C ASN A 184 20.13 14.95 -34.38
N LYS A 185 21.38 14.78 -33.94
CA LYS A 185 21.74 14.23 -32.62
C LYS A 185 21.31 15.11 -31.44
N ARG A 186 20.88 16.36 -31.67
CA ARG A 186 20.36 17.25 -30.62
C ARG A 186 18.87 17.05 -30.33
N THR A 187 18.13 16.37 -31.21
CA THR A 187 16.70 16.13 -31.01
C THR A 187 16.51 15.04 -29.98
N LYS A 188 15.96 15.36 -28.81
CA LYS A 188 15.62 14.38 -27.76
C LYS A 188 14.18 13.90 -27.96
N MET A 189 13.96 12.59 -27.80
CA MET A 189 12.61 12.01 -27.80
C MET A 189 12.11 11.99 -26.35
N VAL A 190 11.06 12.77 -26.05
CA VAL A 190 10.66 13.08 -24.67
C VAL A 190 9.40 12.33 -24.25
N SER A 191 8.45 12.16 -25.17
CA SER A 191 7.17 11.51 -24.86
C SER A 191 6.70 10.61 -26.00
N LEU A 192 5.95 9.56 -25.67
CA LEU A 192 5.50 8.58 -26.66
C LEU A 192 4.07 8.11 -26.37
N ALA A 193 3.24 8.00 -27.40
CA ALA A 193 1.91 7.40 -27.31
C ALA A 193 1.55 6.63 -28.58
N PHE A 194 0.83 5.53 -28.43
CA PHE A 194 0.29 4.78 -29.55
C PHE A 194 -1.04 5.37 -30.02
N GLN A 195 -1.15 5.59 -31.33
CA GLN A 195 -2.44 5.92 -31.95
C GLN A 195 -3.21 4.64 -32.33
N ASN A 196 -2.47 3.61 -32.73
CA ASN A 196 -2.96 2.25 -32.95
C ASN A 196 -1.79 1.26 -32.81
N ARG A 197 -2.00 -0.03 -33.09
CA ARG A 197 -0.97 -1.07 -32.98
C ARG A 197 0.36 -0.77 -33.67
N ASN A 198 0.33 -0.13 -34.83
CA ASN A 198 1.53 0.06 -35.65
C ASN A 198 1.97 1.53 -35.69
N ILE A 199 1.07 2.48 -35.47
CA ILE A 199 1.35 3.91 -35.55
C ILE A 199 1.50 4.48 -34.15
N PHE A 200 2.62 5.14 -33.92
CA PHE A 200 2.90 5.84 -32.67
C PHE A 200 3.41 7.24 -32.93
N VAL A 201 3.19 8.08 -31.93
CA VAL A 201 3.45 9.52 -31.94
C VAL A 201 4.51 9.81 -30.90
N VAL A 202 5.49 10.64 -31.29
CA VAL A 202 6.64 10.98 -30.46
C VAL A 202 6.75 12.49 -30.32
N GLY A 203 6.70 12.99 -29.10
CA GLY A 203 7.01 14.38 -28.76
C GLY A 203 8.53 14.57 -28.65
N CYS A 204 9.04 15.62 -29.30
CA CYS A 204 10.47 15.88 -29.37
C CYS A 204 10.83 17.24 -28.75
N SER A 205 12.11 17.43 -28.45
CA SER A 205 12.62 18.71 -27.91
C SER A 205 12.83 19.81 -28.96
N ASP A 206 12.61 19.52 -30.25
CA ASP A 206 12.90 20.42 -31.38
C ASP A 206 11.64 21.05 -31.98
N SER A 207 10.65 21.36 -31.14
CA SER A 207 9.35 21.95 -31.52
C SER A 207 8.55 21.10 -32.51
N ALA A 208 8.80 19.79 -32.56
CA ALA A 208 8.12 18.90 -33.48
C ALA A 208 7.57 17.66 -32.79
N ILE A 209 6.45 17.19 -33.30
CA ILE A 209 5.84 15.90 -32.99
C ILE A 209 5.95 15.05 -34.25
N ARG A 210 6.47 13.84 -34.11
CA ARG A 210 6.72 12.93 -35.23
C ARG A 210 5.86 11.70 -35.12
N VAL A 211 5.32 11.26 -36.25
CA VAL A 211 4.45 10.08 -36.34
C VAL A 211 5.16 9.03 -37.15
N TYR A 212 5.33 7.84 -36.57
CA TYR A 212 6.10 6.75 -37.16
C TYR A 212 5.25 5.48 -37.31
N ASP A 213 5.58 4.67 -38.33
CA ASP A 213 5.12 3.30 -38.43
C ASP A 213 6.15 2.35 -37.82
N MET A 214 5.75 1.55 -36.83
CA MET A 214 6.61 0.60 -36.13
C MET A 214 7.15 -0.51 -37.04
N ARG A 215 6.43 -0.88 -38.10
CA ARG A 215 6.78 -2.04 -38.93
C ARG A 215 8.08 -1.82 -39.69
N ASN A 216 8.26 -0.62 -40.24
CA ASN A 216 9.38 -0.25 -41.10
C ASN A 216 10.20 0.93 -40.57
N GLY A 217 9.74 1.64 -39.54
CA GLY A 217 10.40 2.84 -39.00
C GLY A 217 10.19 4.09 -39.84
N ASN A 218 9.26 4.07 -40.80
CA ASN A 218 9.03 5.21 -41.69
C ASN A 218 8.34 6.36 -40.93
N LEU A 219 8.84 7.58 -41.17
CA LEU A 219 8.18 8.81 -40.74
C LEU A 219 6.95 9.07 -41.62
N ILE A 220 5.75 8.95 -41.03
CA ILE A 220 4.48 9.22 -41.70
C ILE A 220 4.27 10.72 -41.83
N ARG A 221 4.41 11.46 -40.72
CA ARG A 221 4.23 12.91 -40.67
C ARG A 221 5.11 13.57 -39.62
N LYS A 222 5.46 14.82 -39.88
CA LYS A 222 6.08 15.76 -38.94
C LYS A 222 5.12 16.91 -38.70
N MET A 223 4.64 17.04 -37.47
CA MET A 223 3.81 18.15 -36.99
C MET A 223 4.72 19.13 -36.29
N THR A 224 4.67 20.41 -36.65
CA THR A 224 5.59 21.43 -36.09
C THR A 224 4.77 22.43 -35.27
N LEU A 225 5.26 22.72 -34.07
CA LEU A 225 4.73 23.78 -33.22
C LEU A 225 5.38 25.10 -33.68
N GLY A 226 4.56 26.15 -33.81
CA GLY A 226 5.07 27.50 -34.10
C GLY A 226 5.91 28.04 -32.93
N SER A 227 6.69 29.09 -33.16
CA SER A 227 7.48 29.73 -32.09
C SER A 227 6.60 30.24 -30.95
N ASP A 228 7.20 30.40 -29.77
CA ASP A 228 6.54 31.03 -28.64
C ASP A 228 6.09 32.45 -29.01
N LEU A 229 4.81 32.76 -28.77
CA LEU A 229 4.23 34.09 -29.01
C LEU A 229 4.71 35.11 -27.96
N ALA A 230 5.19 34.65 -26.81
CA ALA A 230 5.63 35.49 -25.70
C ALA A 230 7.13 35.88 -25.75
N GLY A 231 7.84 35.56 -26.84
CA GLY A 231 9.27 35.88 -26.98
C GLY A 231 10.22 34.96 -26.21
N GLY A 232 9.75 33.79 -25.76
CA GLY A 232 10.54 32.79 -25.06
C GLY A 232 11.41 31.89 -25.96
N ALA A 233 11.76 30.70 -25.44
CA ALA A 233 12.76 29.82 -26.02
C ALA A 233 12.47 29.46 -27.48
N LYS A 234 13.51 29.53 -28.32
CA LYS A 234 13.44 29.22 -29.77
C LYS A 234 13.10 27.76 -30.06
N GLU A 235 13.27 26.87 -29.07
CA GLU A 235 12.99 25.43 -29.16
C GLU A 235 11.97 25.03 -28.09
N ILE A 236 10.73 24.73 -28.53
CA ILE A 236 9.64 24.23 -27.70
C ILE A 236 9.83 22.73 -27.46
N ILE A 237 9.68 22.31 -26.20
CA ILE A 237 9.73 20.89 -25.81
C ILE A 237 8.30 20.37 -25.69
N VAL A 238 8.02 19.23 -26.33
CA VAL A 238 6.74 18.54 -26.17
C VAL A 238 6.89 17.47 -25.09
N TRP A 239 6.50 17.81 -23.85
CA TRP A 239 6.68 16.97 -22.67
C TRP A 239 5.71 15.80 -22.59
N SER A 240 4.50 15.94 -23.14
CA SER A 240 3.48 14.89 -23.07
C SER A 240 2.67 14.81 -24.35
N VAL A 241 2.39 13.58 -24.78
CA VAL A 241 1.49 13.26 -25.90
C VAL A 241 0.55 12.14 -25.50
N LYS A 242 -0.71 12.24 -25.88
CA LYS A 242 -1.74 11.20 -25.73
C LYS A 242 -2.58 11.11 -27.00
N CYS A 243 -3.10 9.92 -27.28
CA CYS A 243 -4.01 9.67 -28.39
C CYS A 243 -5.40 9.40 -27.83
N LEU A 244 -6.42 10.02 -28.41
CA LEU A 244 -7.83 9.83 -28.06
C LEU A 244 -8.44 8.71 -28.91
N ASN A 245 -9.55 8.13 -28.45
CA ASN A 245 -10.26 7.05 -29.17
C ASN A 245 -10.68 7.44 -30.60
N GLY A 246 -10.94 8.73 -30.84
CA GLY A 246 -11.23 9.30 -32.18
C GLY A 246 -10.03 9.42 -33.12
N ARG A 247 -8.86 8.90 -32.71
CA ARG A 247 -7.53 9.02 -33.35
C ARG A 247 -6.85 10.39 -33.21
N ASP A 248 -7.55 11.40 -32.69
CA ASP A 248 -6.97 12.71 -32.42
C ASP A 248 -5.82 12.62 -31.42
N ILE A 249 -4.87 13.54 -31.54
CA ILE A 249 -3.69 13.60 -30.70
C ILE A 249 -3.79 14.84 -29.83
N VAL A 250 -3.45 14.70 -28.56
CA VAL A 250 -3.34 15.79 -27.59
C VAL A 250 -1.88 15.92 -27.20
N SER A 251 -1.34 17.14 -27.21
CA SER A 251 0.03 17.39 -26.78
C SER A 251 0.09 18.53 -25.78
N GLY A 252 0.96 18.39 -24.76
CA GLY A 252 1.33 19.41 -23.80
C GLY A 252 2.79 19.80 -23.99
N ASP A 253 3.06 21.11 -24.02
CA ASP A 253 4.38 21.64 -24.35
C ASP A 253 4.93 22.63 -23.31
N SER A 254 6.20 23.01 -23.50
CA SER A 254 6.94 23.92 -22.62
C SER A 254 6.45 25.38 -22.65
N THR A 255 5.48 25.73 -23.51
CA THR A 255 4.87 27.07 -23.53
C THR A 255 3.59 27.15 -22.70
N GLY A 256 3.24 26.07 -21.98
CA GLY A 256 2.02 25.99 -21.17
C GLY A 256 0.76 25.77 -22.01
N GLN A 257 0.92 25.28 -23.23
CA GLN A 257 -0.19 25.06 -24.15
C GLN A 257 -0.57 23.59 -24.26
N VAL A 258 -1.87 23.38 -24.44
CA VAL A 258 -2.43 22.11 -24.86
C VAL A 258 -2.89 22.25 -26.30
N CYS A 259 -2.33 21.44 -27.18
CA CYS A 259 -2.66 21.43 -28.61
C CYS A 259 -3.45 20.16 -28.96
N ILE A 260 -4.47 20.32 -29.80
CA ILE A 260 -5.27 19.23 -30.35
C ILE A 260 -4.94 19.11 -31.84
N TRP A 261 -4.61 17.91 -32.26
CA TRP A 261 -4.24 17.58 -33.63
C TRP A 261 -5.21 16.55 -34.20
N ASP A 262 -5.65 16.78 -35.43
CA ASP A 262 -6.50 15.84 -36.15
C ASP A 262 -5.72 14.56 -36.46
N GLY A 263 -6.26 13.42 -36.04
CA GLY A 263 -5.60 12.12 -36.14
C GLY A 263 -5.38 11.58 -37.55
N LYS A 264 -6.10 12.10 -38.55
CA LYS A 264 -6.05 11.63 -39.94
C LYS A 264 -5.13 12.50 -40.79
N THR A 265 -5.27 13.81 -40.64
CA THR A 265 -4.53 14.81 -41.41
C THR A 265 -3.23 15.24 -40.74
N TYR A 266 -3.10 15.00 -39.42
CA TYR A 266 -1.97 15.44 -38.60
C TYR A 266 -1.77 16.96 -38.65
N THR A 267 -2.88 17.70 -38.71
CA THR A 267 -2.89 19.15 -38.68
C THR A 267 -3.38 19.65 -37.33
N GLN A 268 -2.90 20.81 -36.90
CA GLN A 268 -3.31 21.40 -35.63
C GLN A 268 -4.74 21.93 -35.75
N ALA A 269 -5.68 21.29 -35.05
CA ALA A 269 -7.08 21.70 -35.01
C ALA A 269 -7.31 22.81 -33.98
N GLN A 270 -6.59 22.76 -32.84
CA GLN A 270 -6.78 23.72 -31.76
C GLN A 270 -5.51 23.95 -30.94
N ARG A 271 -5.39 25.17 -30.39
CA ARG A 271 -4.37 25.60 -29.44
C ARG A 271 -5.05 26.19 -28.22
N LEU A 272 -4.72 25.72 -27.02
CA LEU A 272 -5.32 26.13 -25.76
C LEU A 272 -4.23 26.63 -24.80
N GLN A 273 -4.05 27.94 -24.68
CA GLN A 273 -3.18 28.53 -23.66
C GLN A 273 -3.87 28.43 -22.29
N THR A 274 -3.39 27.54 -21.43
CA THR A 274 -4.11 27.22 -20.19
C THR A 274 -3.24 27.12 -18.95
N HIS A 275 -1.96 26.80 -19.13
CA HIS A 275 -0.93 26.89 -18.11
C HIS A 275 -0.04 28.10 -18.34
N ASN A 276 0.59 28.54 -17.25
CA ASN A 276 1.57 29.63 -17.28
C ASN A 276 3.01 29.13 -17.46
N GLN A 277 3.25 27.86 -17.14
CA GLN A 277 4.52 27.16 -17.31
C GLN A 277 4.26 25.83 -18.06
N ASP A 278 5.32 25.08 -18.31
CA ASP A 278 5.34 23.79 -19.01
C ASP A 278 4.20 22.84 -18.60
N VAL A 279 3.55 22.25 -19.60
CA VAL A 279 2.56 21.16 -19.40
C VAL A 279 3.31 19.84 -19.37
N LEU A 280 3.52 19.27 -18.19
CA LEU A 280 4.35 18.08 -17.98
C LEU A 280 3.59 16.77 -18.25
N SER A 281 2.28 16.73 -17.99
CA SER A 281 1.52 15.48 -18.05
C SER A 281 0.10 15.66 -18.56
N LEU A 282 -0.43 14.59 -19.18
CA LEU A 282 -1.77 14.53 -19.76
C LEU A 282 -2.42 13.19 -19.43
N ALA A 283 -3.72 13.23 -19.16
CA ALA A 283 -4.58 12.06 -19.01
C ALA A 283 -5.90 12.29 -19.73
N THR A 284 -6.51 11.19 -20.16
CA THR A 284 -7.75 11.19 -20.93
C THR A 284 -8.69 10.16 -20.31
N SER A 285 -10.00 10.41 -20.40
CA SER A 285 -10.97 9.36 -20.09
C SER A 285 -10.92 8.24 -21.13
N ALA A 286 -11.36 7.08 -20.69
CA ALA A 286 -11.53 5.85 -21.44
C ALA A 286 -12.39 6.04 -22.69
N ASP A 287 -13.41 6.90 -22.63
CA ASP A 287 -14.31 7.24 -23.74
C ASP A 287 -13.75 8.36 -24.65
N GLY A 288 -12.65 9.01 -24.25
CA GLY A 288 -12.06 10.16 -24.94
C GLY A 288 -12.90 11.45 -24.87
N SER A 289 -13.88 11.54 -23.96
CA SER A 289 -14.75 12.71 -23.80
C SER A 289 -14.15 13.82 -22.94
N THR A 290 -13.16 13.49 -22.10
CA THR A 290 -12.50 14.41 -21.19
C THR A 290 -10.97 14.36 -21.30
N ILE A 291 -10.34 15.50 -21.04
CA ILE A 291 -8.88 15.63 -20.94
C ILE A 291 -8.56 16.29 -19.60
N PHE A 292 -7.47 15.86 -18.98
CA PHE A 292 -6.81 16.55 -17.89
C PHE A 292 -5.36 16.85 -18.27
N SER A 293 -4.87 18.01 -17.85
CA SER A 293 -3.46 18.37 -17.96
C SER A 293 -2.90 18.83 -16.63
N GLY A 294 -1.63 18.52 -16.40
CA GLY A 294 -0.86 18.90 -15.21
C GLY A 294 0.40 19.64 -15.62
N GLY A 295 0.68 20.76 -14.97
CA GLY A 295 1.78 21.63 -15.34
C GLY A 295 2.76 21.91 -14.20
N MET A 296 3.87 22.55 -14.57
CA MET A 296 4.90 23.04 -13.65
C MET A 296 4.38 24.19 -12.77
N ASP A 297 3.35 24.90 -13.24
CA ASP A 297 2.59 25.91 -12.51
C ASP A 297 1.66 25.37 -11.40
N ARG A 298 1.77 24.06 -11.11
CA ARG A 298 1.04 23.29 -10.09
C ARG A 298 -0.46 23.17 -10.36
N ARG A 299 -0.92 23.62 -11.53
CA ARG A 299 -2.33 23.55 -11.89
C ARG A 299 -2.63 22.20 -12.52
N THR A 300 -3.82 21.70 -12.20
CA THR A 300 -4.51 20.67 -12.97
C THR A 300 -5.68 21.35 -13.68
N VAL A 301 -5.75 21.20 -15.00
CA VAL A 301 -6.80 21.80 -15.84
C VAL A 301 -7.70 20.70 -16.39
N PHE A 302 -9.01 20.93 -16.35
CA PHE A 302 -10.03 20.03 -16.86
C PHE A 302 -10.64 20.57 -18.15
N TYR A 303 -10.76 19.71 -19.16
CA TYR A 303 -11.33 20.05 -20.47
C TYR A 303 -12.44 19.10 -20.86
N LYS A 304 -13.46 19.66 -21.53
CA LYS A 304 -14.56 18.91 -22.14
C LYS A 304 -14.86 19.45 -23.53
N LYS A 305 -15.41 18.60 -24.39
CA LYS A 305 -15.94 19.06 -25.69
C LYS A 305 -17.20 19.90 -25.46
N THR A 306 -17.27 21.06 -26.11
CA THR A 306 -18.45 21.92 -26.08
C THR A 306 -19.57 21.29 -26.93
N SER A 307 -20.80 21.31 -26.42
CA SER A 307 -21.99 20.90 -27.18
C SER A 307 -22.35 21.99 -28.20
N GLY A 308 -22.31 21.66 -29.50
CA GLY A 308 -22.62 22.57 -30.61
C GLY A 308 -22.39 21.91 -31.98
N ALA A 309 -22.69 22.63 -33.07
CA ALA A 309 -22.57 22.11 -34.44
C ALA A 309 -21.14 21.65 -34.82
N VAL A 310 -20.11 22.22 -34.17
CA VAL A 310 -18.72 21.76 -34.25
C VAL A 310 -18.20 21.56 -32.83
N ALA A 311 -17.95 20.31 -32.44
CA ALA A 311 -17.40 19.98 -31.14
C ALA A 311 -15.94 20.45 -31.04
N ARG A 312 -15.68 21.44 -30.17
CA ARG A 312 -14.34 21.94 -29.85
C ARG A 312 -14.01 21.68 -28.39
N TRP A 313 -12.73 21.53 -28.07
CA TRP A 313 -12.30 21.38 -26.68
C TRP A 313 -12.31 22.74 -25.99
N SER A 314 -12.86 22.80 -24.78
CA SER A 314 -12.82 24.01 -23.96
C SER A 314 -12.37 23.67 -22.54
N LYS A 315 -11.63 24.59 -21.93
CA LYS A 315 -11.29 24.54 -20.52
C LYS A 315 -12.56 24.77 -19.70
N VAL A 316 -12.89 23.81 -18.84
CA VAL A 316 -14.03 23.91 -17.93
C VAL A 316 -13.59 24.67 -16.67
N TRP A 317 -12.55 24.19 -15.98
CA TRP A 317 -11.95 24.85 -14.82
C TRP A 317 -10.50 24.40 -14.63
N HIS A 318 -9.81 25.01 -13.66
CA HIS A 318 -8.49 24.57 -13.21
C HIS A 318 -8.37 24.73 -11.69
N ARG A 319 -7.54 23.90 -11.07
CA ARG A 319 -7.30 23.92 -9.62
C ARG A 319 -5.86 23.54 -9.31
N ARG A 320 -5.29 24.11 -8.25
CA ARG A 320 -4.01 23.67 -7.69
C ARG A 320 -4.30 22.65 -6.61
N TYR A 321 -4.03 21.38 -6.91
CA TYR A 321 -4.14 20.29 -5.93
C TYR A 321 -2.80 20.02 -5.24
N HIS A 322 -1.73 20.00 -6.03
CA HIS A 322 -0.37 19.76 -5.57
C HIS A 322 0.27 21.04 -5.00
N ASN A 323 1.21 20.83 -4.08
CA ASN A 323 2.06 21.91 -3.56
C ASN A 323 3.25 22.19 -4.48
N HIS A 324 3.59 21.25 -5.37
CA HIS A 324 4.65 21.34 -6.37
C HIS A 324 4.12 21.01 -7.78
N ASP A 325 4.99 20.99 -8.80
CA ASP A 325 4.65 20.61 -10.18
C ASP A 325 3.92 19.27 -10.27
N VAL A 326 3.05 19.15 -11.29
CA VAL A 326 2.29 17.93 -11.57
C VAL A 326 3.02 17.14 -12.65
N LYS A 327 4.02 16.36 -12.24
CA LYS A 327 4.92 15.64 -13.15
C LYS A 327 4.25 14.53 -13.94
N THR A 328 3.34 13.78 -13.32
CA THR A 328 2.75 12.58 -13.92
C THR A 328 1.29 12.42 -13.55
N MET A 329 0.54 11.76 -14.42
CA MET A 329 -0.84 11.36 -14.15
C MET A 329 -1.26 10.13 -14.96
N ALA A 330 -2.16 9.34 -14.39
CA ALA A 330 -2.79 8.20 -15.06
C ALA A 330 -4.28 8.11 -14.69
N SER A 331 -5.11 7.72 -15.64
CA SER A 331 -6.54 7.50 -15.45
C SER A 331 -6.86 6.01 -15.33
N PHE A 332 -7.92 5.71 -14.57
CA PHE A 332 -8.49 4.38 -14.45
C PHE A 332 -10.01 4.47 -14.42
N GLU A 333 -10.67 3.64 -15.24
CA GLU A 333 -12.13 3.52 -15.26
C GLU A 333 -12.58 2.06 -15.32
N GLY A 334 -13.36 1.62 -14.33
CA GLY A 334 -13.84 0.24 -14.26
C GLY A 334 -14.30 -0.14 -12.85
N ASN A 335 -15.13 -1.17 -12.74
CA ASN A 335 -15.67 -1.66 -11.46
C ASN A 335 -16.31 -0.55 -10.59
N GLY A 336 -17.02 0.41 -11.21
CA GLY A 336 -17.63 1.55 -10.52
C GLY A 336 -16.66 2.68 -10.15
N ILE A 337 -15.36 2.49 -10.34
CA ILE A 337 -14.32 3.49 -10.10
C ILE A 337 -14.05 4.28 -11.39
N SER A 338 -13.93 5.60 -11.29
CA SER A 338 -13.54 6.49 -12.39
C SER A 338 -12.69 7.62 -11.84
N VAL A 339 -11.37 7.44 -11.90
CA VAL A 339 -10.40 8.29 -11.20
C VAL A 339 -9.23 8.67 -12.08
N LEU A 340 -8.65 9.82 -11.76
CA LEU A 340 -7.36 10.29 -12.19
C LEU A 340 -6.43 10.31 -10.98
N VAL A 341 -5.25 9.71 -11.10
CA VAL A 341 -4.20 9.83 -10.07
C VAL A 341 -3.05 10.66 -10.61
N SER A 342 -2.70 11.73 -9.91
CA SER A 342 -1.58 12.61 -10.23
C SER A 342 -0.52 12.58 -9.13
N GLY A 343 0.73 12.86 -9.52
CA GLY A 343 1.88 12.84 -8.62
C GLY A 343 2.95 13.84 -9.03
N GLY A 344 3.71 14.30 -8.04
CA GLY A 344 4.84 15.21 -8.23
C GLY A 344 5.87 15.15 -7.09
N PRO A 345 6.78 16.14 -7.01
CA PRO A 345 7.81 16.30 -5.99
C PRO A 345 7.31 16.56 -4.58
N ASP A 346 6.04 16.90 -4.41
CA ASP A 346 5.40 16.95 -3.10
C ASP A 346 5.12 15.55 -2.52
N ALA A 347 5.45 14.48 -3.25
CA ALA A 347 5.42 13.08 -2.81
C ALA A 347 4.03 12.51 -2.45
N SER A 348 2.98 13.33 -2.42
CA SER A 348 1.61 12.89 -2.18
C SER A 348 0.91 12.54 -3.50
N PRO A 349 0.42 11.30 -3.68
CA PRO A 349 -0.49 10.98 -4.77
C PRO A 349 -1.84 11.67 -4.52
N ILE A 350 -2.42 12.27 -5.57
CA ILE A 350 -3.75 12.89 -5.48
C ILE A 350 -4.70 12.17 -6.43
N VAL A 351 -5.84 11.75 -5.90
CA VAL A 351 -6.92 11.07 -6.63
C VAL A 351 -8.05 12.08 -6.88
N VAL A 352 -8.37 12.29 -8.15
CA VAL A 352 -9.43 13.20 -8.61
C VAL A 352 -10.52 12.36 -9.29
N PRO A 353 -11.81 12.59 -8.98
CA PRO A 353 -12.92 11.94 -9.68
C PRO A 353 -12.94 12.37 -11.14
N LEU A 354 -12.96 11.42 -12.08
CA LEU A 354 -12.81 11.71 -13.51
C LEU A 354 -14.16 12.05 -14.17
N LYS A 355 -15.16 11.16 -14.08
CA LYS A 355 -16.53 11.44 -14.58
C LYS A 355 -17.27 12.48 -13.73
N GLN A 356 -17.07 12.46 -12.41
CA GLN A 356 -17.73 13.35 -11.44
C GLN A 356 -16.84 14.53 -11.01
N ALA A 357 -15.95 14.98 -11.90
CA ALA A 357 -15.01 16.07 -11.64
C ALA A 357 -15.74 17.38 -11.27
N GLY A 358 -15.50 17.88 -10.05
CA GLY A 358 -16.17 19.07 -9.52
C GLY A 358 -17.52 18.80 -8.83
N MET A 359 -17.97 17.55 -8.79
CA MET A 359 -19.14 17.09 -8.02
C MET A 359 -18.73 16.28 -6.80
N GLU A 360 -17.58 15.61 -6.84
CA GLU A 360 -17.00 14.87 -5.71
C GLU A 360 -15.67 15.49 -5.25
N TYR A 361 -15.34 15.32 -3.97
CA TYR A 361 -14.06 15.76 -3.43
C TYR A 361 -12.90 14.92 -3.95
N HIS A 362 -11.79 15.58 -4.32
CA HIS A 362 -10.50 14.92 -4.49
C HIS A 362 -9.98 14.35 -3.16
N ARG A 363 -9.10 13.35 -3.24
CA ARG A 363 -8.44 12.75 -2.08
C ARG A 363 -6.93 12.85 -2.22
N THR A 364 -6.26 13.33 -1.18
CA THR A 364 -4.79 13.29 -1.09
C THR A 364 -4.42 12.04 -0.31
N LEU A 365 -3.66 11.13 -0.94
CA LEU A 365 -3.16 9.92 -0.29
C LEU A 365 -1.92 10.23 0.55
N SER A 366 -1.62 9.37 1.52
CA SER A 366 -0.45 9.49 2.38
C SER A 366 0.85 9.45 1.55
N HIS A 367 1.74 10.41 1.79
CA HIS A 367 3.13 10.39 1.30
C HIS A 367 4.05 9.50 2.16
N LEU A 368 3.55 9.04 3.32
CA LEU A 368 4.26 8.14 4.22
C LEU A 368 3.85 6.69 3.93
N PRO A 369 4.79 5.74 4.04
CA PRO A 369 4.51 4.33 3.78
C PRO A 369 3.47 3.75 4.75
N GLN A 370 2.68 2.78 4.29
CA GLN A 370 1.67 2.08 5.06
C GLN A 370 2.31 1.31 6.23
N ASP A 371 3.34 0.52 5.92
CA ASP A 371 4.19 -0.10 6.93
C ASP A 371 5.14 0.95 7.53
N PRO A 372 5.04 1.26 8.83
CA PRO A 372 5.87 2.29 9.43
C PRO A 372 7.34 1.83 9.53
N PRO A 373 8.33 2.55 8.95
CA PRO A 373 9.75 2.26 9.11
C PRO A 373 10.25 2.79 10.46
N LEU A 374 9.60 2.34 11.53
CA LEU A 374 9.76 2.82 12.88
C LEU A 374 9.55 1.66 13.85
N GLN A 375 10.52 1.42 14.72
CA GLN A 375 10.42 0.44 15.80
C GLN A 375 10.99 1.04 17.09
N SER A 376 10.55 0.57 18.25
CA SER A 376 11.15 0.91 19.53
C SER A 376 11.78 -0.30 20.20
N ALA A 377 12.76 -0.02 21.05
CA ALA A 377 13.19 -0.94 22.10
C ALA A 377 12.68 -0.36 23.44
N PRO A 378 11.53 -0.84 23.96
CA PRO A 378 10.85 -0.18 25.07
C PRO A 378 11.71 -0.11 26.34
N ARG A 379 12.43 -1.19 26.69
CA ARG A 379 13.27 -1.28 27.91
C ARG A 379 14.42 -0.29 27.93
N SER A 380 15.01 -0.01 26.77
CA SER A 380 16.12 0.93 26.64
C SER A 380 15.70 2.33 26.21
N ARG A 381 14.38 2.53 25.99
CA ARG A 381 13.76 3.78 25.53
C ARG A 381 14.39 4.29 24.23
N LEU A 382 14.69 3.36 23.32
CA LEU A 382 15.24 3.67 22.00
C LEU A 382 14.14 3.73 20.96
N ILE A 383 14.29 4.65 20.01
CA ILE A 383 13.48 4.74 18.81
C ILE A 383 14.41 4.53 17.63
N VAL A 384 14.06 3.60 16.75
CA VAL A 384 14.82 3.26 15.55
C VAL A 384 13.95 3.55 14.34
N SER A 385 14.46 4.36 13.40
CA SER A 385 13.84 4.55 12.08
C SER A 385 14.87 4.39 11.00
N TRP A 386 14.44 4.01 9.81
CA TRP A 386 15.31 3.75 8.67
C TRP A 386 14.69 4.24 7.37
N TRP A 387 15.55 4.57 6.43
CA TRP A 387 15.20 4.92 5.05
C TRP A 387 16.45 4.79 4.19
N GLU A 388 16.24 4.61 2.88
CA GLU A 388 17.34 4.40 1.91
C GLU A 388 18.37 3.40 2.43
N ARG A 389 19.55 3.86 2.85
CA ARG A 389 20.62 3.00 3.40
C ARG A 389 21.06 3.39 4.82
N GLU A 390 20.29 4.23 5.51
CA GLU A 390 20.63 4.72 6.84
C GLU A 390 19.62 4.26 7.90
N VAL A 391 20.15 3.81 9.05
CA VAL A 391 19.36 3.55 10.25
C VAL A 391 19.73 4.57 11.32
N HIS A 392 18.73 5.27 11.84
CA HIS A 392 18.87 6.27 12.90
C HIS A 392 18.34 5.70 14.21
N VAL A 393 19.15 5.82 15.26
CA VAL A 393 18.79 5.38 16.62
C VAL A 393 18.76 6.59 17.54
N TRP A 394 17.58 6.94 18.03
CA TRP A 394 17.38 7.97 19.04
C TRP A 394 17.09 7.37 20.40
N ARG A 395 17.33 8.16 21.45
CA ARG A 395 16.96 7.83 22.82
C ARG A 395 16.17 8.96 23.46
N LEU A 396 15.13 8.57 24.20
CA LEU A 396 14.37 9.46 25.09
C LEU A 396 14.77 9.17 26.54
N LYS A 397 15.45 10.11 27.17
CA LYS A 397 16.19 9.89 28.43
C LYS A 397 15.28 9.65 29.63
N LYS A 398 14.25 10.49 29.80
CA LYS A 398 13.32 10.51 30.93
C LYS A 398 11.90 10.16 30.48
N PRO A 399 11.07 9.57 31.37
CA PRO A 399 9.64 9.42 31.16
C PRO A 399 8.94 10.79 31.15
N LEU A 400 7.75 10.84 30.55
CA LEU A 400 7.00 12.10 30.43
C LEU A 400 6.65 12.70 31.79
N ARG A 401 6.29 11.87 32.77
CA ARG A 401 5.87 12.30 34.11
C ARG A 401 6.95 13.14 34.81
N ASP A 402 8.20 12.66 34.78
CA ASP A 402 9.37 13.35 35.35
C ASP A 402 9.69 14.70 34.67
N LEU A 403 9.17 14.95 33.46
CA LEU A 403 9.38 16.22 32.75
C LEU A 403 8.33 17.26 33.14
N VAL A 404 7.09 16.83 33.38
CA VAL A 404 5.96 17.74 33.69
C VAL A 404 6.10 18.35 35.09
N ASP A 405 6.70 17.63 36.04
CA ASP A 405 6.87 18.10 37.42
C ASP A 405 8.01 19.13 37.61
N THR A 406 8.75 19.47 36.55
CA THR A 406 9.86 20.44 36.62
C THR A 406 9.45 21.83 36.10
N SER A 407 9.70 22.88 36.89
CA SER A 407 9.34 24.28 36.58
C SER A 407 10.07 24.91 35.37
N ASP A 408 10.95 24.17 34.70
CA ASP A 408 11.82 24.58 33.57
C ASP A 408 11.52 23.78 32.27
N GLY A 409 10.23 23.59 31.95
CA GLY A 409 9.73 22.60 30.98
C GLY A 409 10.27 22.67 29.53
N GLU A 410 10.63 23.83 28.97
CA GLU A 410 11.07 23.89 27.55
C GLU A 410 12.54 23.46 27.36
N SER A 411 13.44 23.86 28.26
CA SER A 411 14.86 23.53 28.14
C SER A 411 15.15 22.06 28.48
N THR A 412 14.27 21.41 29.25
CA THR A 412 14.37 20.00 29.66
C THR A 412 13.87 19.05 28.57
N VAL A 413 12.86 19.44 27.77
CA VAL A 413 12.30 18.61 26.68
C VAL A 413 13.30 18.43 25.53
N ASP A 414 13.98 19.49 25.10
CA ASP A 414 14.99 19.36 24.03
C ASP A 414 16.21 18.55 24.47
N LYS A 415 16.58 18.62 25.76
CA LYS A 415 17.63 17.78 26.34
C LYS A 415 17.19 16.32 26.52
N ASN A 416 15.89 16.03 26.47
CA ASN A 416 15.35 14.68 26.64
C ASN A 416 15.60 13.78 25.43
N ARG A 417 15.81 14.36 24.25
CA ARG A 417 16.10 13.61 23.02
C ARG A 417 17.59 13.66 22.68
N LYS A 418 18.13 12.51 22.24
CA LYS A 418 19.49 12.44 21.70
C LYS A 418 19.56 11.44 20.54
N LEU A 419 20.16 11.85 19.43
CA LEU A 419 20.57 10.93 18.37
C LEU A 419 21.83 10.20 18.82
N LEU A 420 21.74 8.88 18.99
CA LEU A 420 22.85 8.05 19.48
C LEU A 420 23.71 7.50 18.36
N ALA A 421 23.10 7.10 17.24
CA ALA A 421 23.81 6.50 16.13
C ALA A 421 23.13 6.75 14.78
N ARG A 422 23.97 6.86 13.74
CA ARG A 422 23.61 6.77 12.32
C ARG A 422 24.38 5.61 11.73
N ILE A 423 23.69 4.53 11.37
CA ILE A 423 24.30 3.31 10.83
C ILE A 423 24.08 3.31 9.32
N LEU A 424 25.16 3.45 8.56
CA LEU A 424 25.13 3.34 7.11
C LEU A 424 25.33 1.88 6.68
N ILE A 425 24.35 1.35 5.96
CA ILE A 425 24.40 0.01 5.38
C ILE A 425 25.15 0.08 4.05
N LYS A 426 26.30 -0.60 3.98
CA LYS A 426 27.08 -0.73 2.73
C LYS A 426 26.29 -1.55 1.71
N GLY A 427 26.37 -1.18 0.43
CA GLY A 427 25.66 -1.83 -0.67
C GLY A 427 24.92 -0.81 -1.54
N GLU A 428 24.39 -1.27 -2.67
CA GLU A 428 23.57 -0.44 -3.57
C GLU A 428 22.09 -0.46 -3.21
N ALA A 429 21.56 -1.58 -2.70
CA ALA A 429 20.15 -1.73 -2.39
C ALA A 429 19.71 -0.90 -1.16
N ASN A 430 18.49 -0.38 -1.22
CA ASN A 430 17.85 0.26 -0.07
C ASN A 430 17.39 -0.79 0.96
N ILE A 431 17.20 -0.33 2.20
CA ILE A 431 16.71 -1.10 3.35
C ILE A 431 15.23 -1.40 3.14
N THR A 432 14.88 -2.67 3.25
CA THR A 432 13.51 -3.17 3.15
C THR A 432 12.82 -3.16 4.52
N SER A 433 13.53 -3.60 5.56
CA SER A 433 13.01 -3.73 6.92
C SER A 433 14.16 -3.71 7.92
N ALA A 434 13.90 -3.24 9.13
CA ALA A 434 14.82 -3.35 10.24
C ALA A 434 14.05 -3.68 11.51
N THR A 435 14.70 -4.37 12.44
CA THR A 435 14.10 -4.74 13.71
C THR A 435 15.10 -4.73 14.85
N ILE A 436 14.65 -4.32 16.03
CA ILE A 436 15.47 -4.21 17.23
C ILE A 436 14.88 -5.05 18.36
N SER A 437 15.73 -5.72 19.14
CA SER A 437 15.31 -6.46 20.33
C SER A 437 14.74 -5.51 21.39
N PRO A 438 13.79 -5.95 22.24
CA PRO A 438 13.17 -5.08 23.24
C PRO A 438 14.15 -4.46 24.24
N ASP A 439 15.28 -5.14 24.51
CA ASP A 439 16.39 -4.64 25.33
C ASP A 439 17.27 -3.58 24.63
N GLY A 440 17.17 -3.44 23.31
CA GLY A 440 17.97 -2.52 22.49
C GLY A 440 19.39 -2.99 22.16
N SER A 441 19.75 -4.23 22.48
CA SER A 441 21.10 -4.75 22.30
C SER A 441 21.37 -5.33 20.91
N PHE A 442 20.35 -5.81 20.21
CA PHE A 442 20.48 -6.51 18.92
C PHE A 442 19.61 -5.86 17.86
N LEU A 443 20.20 -5.48 16.73
CA LEU A 443 19.53 -4.87 15.59
C LEU A 443 19.79 -5.71 14.34
N ALA A 444 18.74 -6.12 13.65
CA ALA A 444 18.81 -6.77 12.35
C ALA A 444 18.24 -5.83 11.28
N VAL A 445 18.91 -5.78 10.12
CA VAL A 445 18.54 -4.94 8.99
C VAL A 445 18.58 -5.79 7.73
N SER A 446 17.51 -5.75 6.94
CA SER A 446 17.43 -6.41 5.64
C SER A 446 17.41 -5.42 4.49
N THR A 447 17.94 -5.88 3.36
CA THR A 447 17.81 -5.26 2.04
C THR A 447 17.32 -6.35 1.08
N THR A 448 17.05 -5.99 -0.17
CA THR A 448 16.67 -6.95 -1.22
C THR A 448 17.75 -7.97 -1.59
N SER A 449 19.00 -7.72 -1.17
CA SER A 449 20.18 -8.55 -1.49
C SER A 449 20.91 -9.07 -0.26
N ASP A 450 21.05 -8.24 0.76
CA ASP A 450 21.81 -8.53 1.98
C ASP A 450 20.95 -8.51 3.25
N ILE A 451 21.30 -9.34 4.23
CA ILE A 451 20.86 -9.19 5.64
C ILE A 451 22.08 -8.89 6.51
N LYS A 452 21.97 -7.92 7.42
CA LYS A 452 23.06 -7.50 8.32
C LYS A 452 22.55 -7.39 9.75
N ALA A 453 23.35 -7.89 10.69
CA ALA A 453 23.05 -7.83 12.11
C ALA A 453 24.13 -7.05 12.87
N PHE A 454 23.69 -6.30 13.88
CA PHE A 454 24.52 -5.42 14.69
C PHE A 454 24.21 -5.63 16.16
N TYR A 455 25.26 -5.64 16.98
CA TYR A 455 25.17 -5.63 18.43
C TYR A 455 25.52 -4.23 18.94
N LEU A 456 24.59 -3.64 19.69
CA LEU A 456 24.66 -2.30 20.25
C LEU A 456 24.93 -2.39 21.75
N LYS A 457 26.09 -1.91 22.18
CA LYS A 457 26.47 -1.85 23.59
C LYS A 457 26.66 -0.39 24.02
N PRO A 458 26.06 0.07 25.13
CA PRO A 458 26.43 1.35 25.73
C PRO A 458 27.91 1.37 26.11
N ARG A 459 28.64 2.45 25.82
CA ARG A 459 30.10 2.49 26.06
C ARG A 459 30.47 2.39 27.55
N SER A 460 29.59 2.83 28.44
CA SER A 460 29.70 2.71 29.90
C SER A 460 28.33 2.94 30.54
N GLU A 461 28.04 2.36 31.70
CA GLU A 461 26.80 2.63 32.47
C GLU A 461 26.64 4.12 32.85
N ALA A 462 27.76 4.83 33.05
CA ALA A 462 27.75 6.28 33.32
C ALA A 462 27.54 7.13 32.04
N LYS A 463 27.83 6.57 30.86
CA LYS A 463 27.65 7.19 29.54
C LYS A 463 26.77 6.33 28.65
N LYS A 464 25.50 6.09 29.07
CA LYS A 464 24.46 5.44 28.24
C LYS A 464 24.09 6.24 26.95
N ASP A 465 24.80 7.33 26.73
CA ASP A 465 24.60 8.35 25.71
C ASP A 465 25.56 8.19 24.52
N GLU A 466 26.42 7.17 24.55
CA GLU A 466 27.34 6.76 23.48
C GLU A 466 27.17 5.25 23.21
N LEU A 467 26.88 4.86 21.96
CA LEU A 467 26.72 3.46 21.56
C LEU A 467 27.98 2.95 20.84
N LYS A 468 28.49 1.80 21.29
CA LYS A 468 29.46 0.98 20.55
C LYS A 468 28.67 -0.01 19.69
N ILE A 469 28.86 0.09 18.37
CA ILE A 469 28.21 -0.79 17.40
C ILE A 469 29.25 -1.81 16.93
N SER A 470 28.87 -3.09 16.97
CA SER A 470 29.71 -4.19 16.46
C SER A 470 28.91 -5.07 15.52
N LYS A 471 29.53 -5.51 14.42
CA LYS A 471 28.87 -6.37 13.42
C LYS A 471 28.76 -7.79 13.98
N VAL A 472 27.58 -8.39 13.87
CA VAL A 472 27.36 -9.82 14.12
C VAL A 472 27.54 -10.57 12.79
N GLU A 473 28.32 -11.65 12.82
CA GLU A 473 28.58 -12.44 11.61
C GLU A 473 27.39 -13.34 11.32
N LEU A 474 27.02 -13.38 10.04
CA LEU A 474 25.95 -14.19 9.47
C LEU A 474 26.58 -15.11 8.43
N GLN A 475 26.08 -16.33 8.29
CA GLN A 475 26.54 -17.25 7.24
C GLN A 475 26.24 -16.66 5.86
N GLU A 476 27.18 -16.81 4.92
CA GLU A 476 27.13 -16.14 3.61
C GLU A 476 25.92 -16.56 2.76
N ASP A 477 25.48 -17.82 2.89
CA ASP A 477 24.40 -18.38 2.06
C ASP A 477 23.06 -17.66 2.29
N PHE A 478 22.77 -17.29 3.55
CA PHE A 478 21.55 -16.59 3.91
C PHE A 478 21.71 -15.08 3.81
N SER A 479 22.92 -14.57 4.10
CA SER A 479 23.20 -13.14 3.97
C SER A 479 22.89 -12.65 2.56
N LYS A 480 23.25 -13.41 1.50
CA LYS A 480 23.15 -12.96 0.09
C LYS A 480 21.77 -13.13 -0.56
N GLN A 481 20.81 -13.74 0.14
CA GLN A 481 19.45 -13.92 -0.40
C GLN A 481 18.55 -12.71 -0.17
N GLY A 482 18.92 -11.83 0.78
CA GLY A 482 18.10 -10.71 1.21
C GLY A 482 16.83 -11.14 1.94
N ALA A 483 16.06 -10.16 2.41
CA ALA A 483 14.73 -10.37 2.98
C ALA A 483 13.83 -9.15 2.74
N THR A 484 12.52 -9.38 2.61
CA THR A 484 11.53 -8.30 2.51
C THR A 484 11.13 -7.80 3.91
N LYS A 485 11.01 -8.70 4.89
CA LYS A 485 10.70 -8.37 6.28
C LYS A 485 11.55 -9.17 7.27
N VAL A 486 11.83 -8.54 8.42
CA VAL A 486 12.56 -9.14 9.53
C VAL A 486 11.89 -8.82 10.87
N GLN A 487 11.86 -9.77 11.79
CA GLN A 487 11.33 -9.57 13.13
C GLN A 487 12.09 -10.41 14.17
N ILE A 488 12.47 -9.78 15.28
CA ILE A 488 13.06 -10.46 16.45
C ILE A 488 11.95 -10.84 17.43
N SER A 489 12.06 -12.01 18.04
CA SER A 489 11.15 -12.45 19.10
C SER A 489 11.25 -11.56 20.36
N PRO A 490 10.18 -11.41 21.15
CA PRO A 490 10.20 -10.64 22.39
C PRO A 490 11.30 -11.06 23.40
N ASP A 491 11.64 -12.35 23.44
CA ASP A 491 12.73 -12.87 24.29
C ASP A 491 14.13 -12.68 23.69
N GLY A 492 14.22 -12.26 22.42
CA GLY A 492 15.48 -12.05 21.70
C GLY A 492 16.21 -13.34 21.28
N ARG A 493 15.56 -14.51 21.39
CA ARG A 493 16.15 -15.82 21.01
C ARG A 493 15.90 -16.23 19.57
N TRP A 494 14.95 -15.63 18.88
CA TRP A 494 14.60 -15.99 17.50
C TRP A 494 14.61 -14.77 16.59
N LEU A 495 15.10 -14.96 15.38
CA LEU A 495 15.04 -13.98 14.29
C LEU A 495 14.29 -14.60 13.12
N CYS A 496 13.11 -14.07 12.81
CA CYS A 496 12.31 -14.46 11.64
C CYS A 496 12.66 -13.59 10.44
N LEU A 497 12.85 -14.22 9.29
CA LEU A 497 13.19 -13.61 8.01
C LEU A 497 12.16 -14.06 6.96
N VAL A 498 11.64 -13.11 6.20
CA VAL A 498 10.83 -13.40 5.01
C VAL A 498 11.68 -13.18 3.77
N GLN A 499 12.03 -14.25 3.07
CA GLN A 499 12.91 -14.24 1.91
C GLN A 499 12.11 -14.40 0.62
N GLY A 500 12.38 -13.54 -0.37
CA GLY A 500 11.68 -13.55 -1.66
C GLY A 500 10.16 -13.42 -1.51
N GLY A 501 9.68 -12.67 -0.53
CA GLY A 501 8.26 -12.38 -0.29
C GLY A 501 7.44 -13.49 0.36
N ASN A 502 7.77 -14.77 0.13
CA ASN A 502 6.92 -15.91 0.52
C ASN A 502 7.59 -16.91 1.49
N ASN A 503 8.92 -17.05 1.43
CA ASN A 503 9.61 -18.07 2.23
C ASN A 503 9.88 -17.55 3.65
N VAL A 504 9.45 -18.32 4.66
CA VAL A 504 9.68 -18.00 6.08
C VAL A 504 10.86 -18.82 6.59
N THR A 505 11.87 -18.13 7.10
CA THR A 505 13.08 -18.74 7.68
C THR A 505 13.31 -18.19 9.07
N VAL A 506 13.59 -19.05 10.04
CA VAL A 506 13.86 -18.68 11.43
C VAL A 506 15.28 -19.07 11.83
N LEU A 507 15.97 -18.17 12.49
CA LEU A 507 17.32 -18.34 13.03
C LEU A 507 17.28 -18.27 14.56
N SER A 508 18.02 -19.14 15.24
CA SER A 508 18.21 -19.03 16.70
C SER A 508 19.37 -18.08 17.02
N VAL A 509 19.13 -17.21 18.00
CA VAL A 509 20.08 -16.24 18.53
C VAL A 509 20.60 -16.80 19.86
N LEU A 510 21.84 -17.28 19.85
CA LEU A 510 22.49 -17.78 21.05
C LEU A 510 23.10 -16.59 21.80
N ARG A 511 22.71 -16.45 23.07
CA ARG A 511 23.30 -15.51 24.02
C ARG A 511 24.00 -16.31 25.10
N GLU A 512 25.32 -16.21 25.19
CA GLU A 512 26.04 -16.80 26.32
C GLU A 512 25.62 -16.09 27.61
N SER A 513 25.45 -16.85 28.70
CA SER A 513 24.88 -16.43 29.99
C SER A 513 25.60 -15.26 30.69
N VAL A 514 26.73 -14.81 30.17
CA VAL A 514 27.37 -13.57 30.61
C VAL A 514 26.67 -12.39 29.93
N SER A 515 25.97 -11.59 30.73
CA SER A 515 25.15 -10.40 30.40
C SER A 515 25.78 -9.34 29.46
N GLU A 516 27.00 -9.56 28.95
CA GLU A 516 27.74 -8.65 28.07
C GLU A 516 28.35 -9.31 26.82
N SER A 517 28.06 -10.59 26.56
CA SER A 517 28.62 -11.31 25.42
C SER A 517 27.97 -10.86 24.09
N LYS A 518 28.75 -10.90 23.01
CA LYS A 518 28.26 -10.62 21.65
C LYS A 518 27.32 -11.77 21.25
N PRO A 519 26.06 -11.51 20.84
CA PRO A 519 25.16 -12.56 20.41
C PRO A 519 25.73 -13.23 19.16
N THR A 520 25.65 -14.56 19.13
CA THR A 520 26.04 -15.38 17.99
C THR A 520 24.78 -16.00 17.40
N LEU A 521 24.64 -15.93 16.08
CA LEU A 521 23.55 -16.58 15.38
C LEU A 521 23.95 -18.01 15.05
N ASN A 522 23.04 -18.95 15.29
CA ASN A 522 23.27 -20.32 14.89
C ASN A 522 23.33 -20.42 13.36
N PRO A 523 24.32 -21.14 12.79
CA PRO A 523 24.41 -21.33 11.34
C PRO A 523 23.22 -22.12 10.75
N LYS A 524 22.57 -23.01 11.53
CA LYS A 524 21.47 -23.82 11.00
C LYS A 524 20.16 -23.03 10.98
N ALA A 525 19.74 -22.61 9.80
CA ALA A 525 18.45 -21.95 9.58
C ALA A 525 17.31 -22.97 9.47
N ILE A 526 16.18 -22.68 10.13
CA ILE A 526 14.99 -23.51 10.08
C ILE A 526 14.01 -22.88 9.09
N ARG A 527 13.79 -23.53 7.95
CA ARG A 527 12.78 -23.10 6.98
C ARG A 527 11.41 -23.61 7.41
N LEU A 528 10.48 -22.69 7.64
CA LEU A 528 9.12 -23.02 8.04
C LEU A 528 8.24 -23.18 6.81
N GLN A 529 7.69 -24.39 6.63
CA GLN A 529 6.77 -24.68 5.54
C GLN A 529 5.39 -24.09 5.82
N ARG A 530 4.86 -23.34 4.85
CA ARG A 530 3.52 -22.76 4.88
C ARG A 530 2.46 -23.80 4.53
N ILE A 531 1.20 -23.47 4.79
CA ILE A 531 0.08 -24.31 4.38
C ILE A 531 -0.07 -24.25 2.85
N ASP A 532 -0.07 -25.41 2.20
CA ASP A 532 -0.46 -25.53 0.80
C ASP A 532 -1.96 -25.24 0.66
N ARG A 533 -2.27 -24.10 0.04
CA ARG A 533 -3.65 -23.65 -0.19
C ARG A 533 -4.11 -24.15 -1.56
N LYS A 534 -5.29 -24.75 -1.63
CA LYS A 534 -5.92 -25.22 -2.89
C LYS A 534 -6.45 -24.04 -3.69
N ILE A 535 -5.56 -23.33 -4.38
CA ILE A 535 -5.91 -22.21 -5.26
C ILE A 535 -6.07 -22.75 -6.69
N PRO A 536 -7.18 -22.42 -7.40
CA PRO A 536 -7.37 -22.79 -8.79
C PRO A 536 -6.17 -22.39 -9.67
N LYS A 537 -5.77 -23.29 -10.57
CA LYS A 537 -4.62 -23.03 -11.47
C LYS A 537 -4.85 -21.81 -12.36
N GLN A 538 -6.10 -21.54 -12.76
CA GLN A 538 -6.42 -20.35 -13.56
C GLN A 538 -6.03 -19.05 -12.85
N LEU A 539 -6.24 -18.96 -11.54
CA LEU A 539 -5.91 -17.75 -10.77
C LEU A 539 -4.41 -17.58 -10.57
N THR A 540 -3.66 -18.69 -10.46
CA THR A 540 -2.20 -18.64 -10.26
C THR A 540 -1.42 -18.43 -11.55
N LEU A 541 -1.96 -18.81 -12.70
CA LEU A 541 -1.33 -18.59 -14.01
C LEU A 541 -1.68 -17.22 -14.61
N GLY A 542 -2.79 -16.62 -14.18
CA GLY A 542 -3.27 -15.34 -14.68
C GLY A 542 -2.96 -14.15 -13.78
N GLY A 543 -3.33 -12.94 -14.24
CA GLY A 543 -3.25 -11.73 -13.42
C GLY A 543 -1.82 -11.38 -12.98
N LEU A 544 -1.57 -11.37 -11.67
CA LEU A 544 -0.26 -11.05 -11.07
C LEU A 544 0.49 -12.31 -10.59
N GLY A 545 0.05 -13.51 -10.96
CA GLY A 545 0.66 -14.76 -10.54
C GLY A 545 0.48 -15.03 -9.04
N GLN A 546 1.56 -15.32 -8.33
CA GLN A 546 1.58 -15.57 -6.88
C GLN A 546 1.86 -14.32 -6.04
N TYR A 547 1.78 -13.13 -6.63
CA TYR A 547 2.05 -11.86 -5.93
C TYR A 547 1.24 -11.72 -4.62
N ASP A 548 -0.03 -12.15 -4.61
CA ASP A 548 -0.88 -12.05 -3.42
C ASP A 548 -0.43 -12.98 -2.26
N ARG A 549 0.52 -13.90 -2.49
CA ARG A 549 1.14 -14.72 -1.44
C ARG A 549 2.28 -14.03 -0.71
N THR A 550 2.62 -12.80 -1.10
CA THR A 550 3.62 -11.97 -0.43
C THR A 550 3.19 -11.70 1.01
N ILE A 551 4.08 -12.05 1.95
CA ILE A 551 3.85 -11.88 3.39
C ILE A 551 4.04 -10.41 3.76
N THR A 552 3.00 -9.81 4.33
CA THR A 552 3.00 -8.42 4.79
C THR A 552 3.19 -8.31 6.29
N GLN A 553 2.72 -9.27 7.08
CA GLN A 553 2.78 -9.18 8.53
C GLN A 553 3.42 -10.41 9.14
N ILE A 554 4.21 -10.19 10.20
CA ILE A 554 4.83 -11.21 11.04
C ILE A 554 4.52 -10.80 12.49
N ALA A 555 4.11 -11.75 13.31
CA ALA A 555 3.88 -11.52 14.73
C ALA A 555 4.35 -12.71 15.56
N PHE A 556 5.15 -12.45 16.59
CA PHE A 556 5.47 -13.40 17.65
C PHE A 556 4.52 -13.22 18.83
N SER A 557 4.19 -14.32 19.52
CA SER A 557 3.51 -14.25 20.82
C SER A 557 4.40 -13.56 21.87
N PRO A 558 3.82 -12.99 22.94
CA PRO A 558 4.58 -12.30 23.99
C PRO A 558 5.66 -13.19 24.65
N ASP A 559 5.39 -14.50 24.74
CA ASP A 559 6.30 -15.51 25.29
C ASP A 559 7.19 -16.18 24.24
N SER A 560 7.12 -15.74 22.98
CA SER A 560 7.92 -16.24 21.84
C SER A 560 7.71 -17.74 21.52
N LYS A 561 6.63 -18.37 22.00
CA LYS A 561 6.30 -19.77 21.70
C LYS A 561 5.44 -19.95 20.46
N MET A 562 4.87 -18.89 19.92
CA MET A 562 4.04 -18.95 18.73
C MET A 562 4.47 -17.88 17.73
N LEU A 563 4.48 -18.24 16.44
CA LEU A 563 4.79 -17.37 15.32
C LEU A 563 3.64 -17.41 14.33
N VAL A 564 3.22 -16.24 13.86
CA VAL A 564 2.17 -16.10 12.86
C VAL A 564 2.65 -15.19 11.75
N VAL A 565 2.33 -15.55 10.52
CA VAL A 565 2.51 -14.69 9.34
C VAL A 565 1.21 -14.55 8.58
N ALA A 566 1.04 -13.42 7.89
CA ALA A 566 -0.10 -13.21 7.02
C ALA A 566 0.31 -12.59 5.67
N ASP A 567 -0.38 -12.99 4.61
CA ASP A 567 -0.15 -12.53 3.23
C ASP A 567 -1.23 -11.59 2.69
N LEU A 568 -0.96 -10.95 1.55
CA LEU A 568 -1.89 -10.03 0.87
C LEU A 568 -3.23 -10.68 0.51
N ALA A 569 -3.22 -11.98 0.19
CA ALA A 569 -4.43 -12.74 -0.10
C ALA A 569 -5.33 -12.92 1.13
N GLY A 570 -4.84 -12.64 2.35
CA GLY A 570 -5.59 -12.78 3.60
C GLY A 570 -5.43 -14.16 4.24
N TYR A 571 -4.46 -14.97 3.84
CA TYR A 571 -4.16 -16.22 4.54
C TYR A 571 -3.28 -15.95 5.75
N ILE A 572 -3.59 -16.64 6.85
CA ILE A 572 -2.80 -16.65 8.08
C ILE A 572 -2.21 -18.04 8.26
N ASP A 573 -0.89 -18.10 8.45
CA ASP A 573 -0.16 -19.34 8.76
C ASP A 573 0.47 -19.21 10.15
N SER A 574 0.40 -20.28 10.96
CA SER A 574 0.86 -20.28 12.35
C SER A 574 1.72 -21.50 12.69
N TRP A 575 2.73 -21.28 13.53
CA TRP A 575 3.65 -22.28 14.06
C TRP A 575 3.76 -22.15 15.58
N ILE A 576 3.97 -23.28 16.26
CA ILE A 576 4.09 -23.42 17.70
C ILE A 576 5.45 -24.04 18.01
N LEU A 577 6.14 -23.53 19.02
CA LEU A 577 7.40 -24.04 19.52
C LEU A 577 7.14 -25.18 20.50
N ASP A 578 7.55 -26.40 20.13
CA ASP A 578 7.42 -27.59 20.96
C ASP A 578 8.65 -27.70 21.88
N THR A 579 8.41 -27.88 23.18
CA THR A 579 9.46 -28.17 24.16
C THR A 579 9.61 -29.68 24.31
N PRO A 580 10.82 -30.24 24.19
CA PRO A 580 11.01 -31.69 24.24
C PRO A 580 10.56 -32.21 25.61
N ARG A 581 9.77 -33.29 25.62
CA ARG A 581 9.42 -33.98 26.87
C ARG A 581 10.72 -34.49 27.50
N PRO A 582 10.96 -34.30 28.82
CA PRO A 582 12.04 -35.01 29.47
C PRO A 582 11.78 -36.51 29.27
N LYS A 583 12.74 -37.22 28.65
CA LYS A 583 12.71 -38.69 28.59
C LYS A 583 12.57 -39.17 30.03
N LEU A 584 11.41 -39.73 30.38
CA LEU A 584 11.23 -40.48 31.62
C LEU A 584 12.37 -41.51 31.66
N GLN A 585 13.25 -41.39 32.65
CA GLN A 585 14.24 -42.42 32.92
C GLN A 585 13.49 -43.73 33.10
N ASN A 586 13.74 -44.68 32.19
CA ASN A 586 13.29 -46.06 32.32
C ASN A 586 13.78 -46.63 33.65
N GLY A 587 12.87 -46.68 34.63
CA GLY A 587 12.95 -47.59 35.75
C GLY A 587 12.70 -49.00 35.23
N VAL A 588 13.69 -49.84 35.43
CA VAL A 588 13.73 -51.26 35.09
C VAL A 588 12.55 -52.03 35.71
N ASN A 589 12.08 -53.03 34.94
CA ASN A 589 11.24 -54.21 35.25
C ASN A 589 9.74 -54.17 34.93
N GLY A 590 9.37 -55.04 33.99
CA GLY A 590 8.02 -55.61 33.84
C GLY A 590 7.79 -56.15 32.44
N ASN A 591 8.13 -57.44 32.22
CA ASN A 591 7.73 -58.22 31.05
C ASN A 591 6.25 -58.02 30.72
N HIS A 592 5.93 -57.78 29.45
CA HIS A 592 4.94 -58.57 28.73
C HIS A 592 5.09 -58.38 27.22
N ASP A 593 5.04 -59.52 26.53
CA ASP A 593 5.00 -59.69 25.08
C ASP A 593 3.80 -58.95 24.46
N ASP A 594 3.98 -58.38 23.26
CA ASP A 594 3.11 -58.64 22.12
C ASP A 594 3.60 -57.94 20.83
N GLU A 595 3.32 -58.61 19.73
CA GLU A 595 3.84 -58.45 18.38
C GLU A 595 3.32 -57.23 17.60
N SER A 596 4.14 -56.80 16.63
CA SER A 596 3.78 -56.46 15.23
C SER A 596 3.87 -55.00 14.74
N SER A 597 4.38 -54.96 13.51
CA SER A 597 4.24 -53.96 12.43
C SER A 597 5.40 -52.99 12.21
N ASP A 598 6.20 -53.36 11.21
CA ASP A 598 7.08 -52.51 10.42
C ASP A 598 6.36 -51.24 9.91
N SER A 599 7.02 -50.09 10.09
CA SER A 599 7.01 -49.02 9.11
C SER A 599 8.36 -48.31 9.16
N GLU A 600 9.11 -48.45 8.07
CA GLU A 600 10.36 -47.73 7.80
C GLU A 600 10.03 -46.23 7.68
N ASP A 601 10.27 -45.45 8.74
CA ASP A 601 10.37 -44.01 8.66
C ASP A 601 11.82 -43.64 8.32
N GLU A 602 12.01 -43.02 7.16
CA GLU A 602 13.27 -42.42 6.75
C GLU A 602 13.68 -41.35 7.78
N GLU A 603 14.77 -41.62 8.52
CA GLU A 603 15.42 -40.65 9.39
C GLU A 603 16.00 -39.50 8.55
N GLU A 604 15.22 -38.44 8.31
CA GLU A 604 15.77 -37.15 7.93
C GLU A 604 16.60 -36.61 9.10
N LEU A 605 17.90 -36.42 8.83
CA LEU A 605 18.95 -35.98 9.74
C LEU A 605 18.61 -34.65 10.46
N ASP A 606 18.00 -34.77 11.62
CA ASP A 606 17.74 -33.69 12.56
C ASP A 606 19.05 -33.12 13.14
N GLY A 607 19.15 -31.79 13.14
CA GLY A 607 20.29 -31.09 13.73
C GLY A 607 19.84 -30.45 15.02
N ASP A 608 20.21 -31.08 16.12
CA ASP A 608 19.91 -30.68 17.47
C ASP A 608 20.42 -29.26 17.79
N VAL A 609 19.49 -28.40 18.18
CA VAL A 609 19.74 -27.20 18.98
C VAL A 609 18.73 -27.23 20.12
N GLU A 610 19.16 -27.64 21.31
CA GLU A 610 18.39 -27.62 22.56
C GLU A 610 17.02 -28.33 22.54
N GLY A 611 16.77 -29.20 21.54
CA GLY A 611 15.51 -29.95 21.37
C GLY A 611 14.24 -29.10 21.16
N LEU A 612 14.36 -27.78 20.98
CA LEU A 612 13.25 -26.88 20.69
C LEU A 612 12.98 -26.85 19.18
N ARG A 613 11.79 -27.30 18.77
CA ARG A 613 11.40 -27.39 17.35
C ARG A 613 10.17 -26.55 17.04
N TRP A 614 10.22 -25.83 15.92
CA TRP A 614 9.05 -25.14 15.38
C TRP A 614 8.19 -26.12 14.59
N ASN A 615 7.02 -26.43 15.15
CA ASN A 615 6.03 -27.27 14.50
C ASN A 615 4.90 -26.42 13.95
N ARG A 616 4.31 -26.87 12.84
CA ARG A 616 3.11 -26.23 12.31
C ARG A 616 1.95 -26.41 13.30
N ASN A 617 1.14 -25.37 13.47
CA ASN A 617 -0.05 -25.45 14.30
C ASN A 617 -1.02 -26.49 13.71
N PRO A 618 -1.39 -27.57 14.45
CA PRO A 618 -2.31 -28.59 13.96
C PRO A 618 -3.68 -28.02 13.55
N LYS A 619 -4.15 -27.00 14.28
CA LYS A 619 -5.42 -26.31 13.99
C LYS A 619 -5.26 -25.09 13.07
N GLY A 620 -4.06 -24.84 12.55
CA GLY A 620 -3.79 -23.68 11.68
C GLY A 620 -4.58 -23.66 10.38
N SER A 621 -5.07 -24.82 9.90
CA SER A 621 -5.96 -24.89 8.73
C SER A 621 -7.39 -24.43 9.00
N LEU A 622 -7.82 -24.38 10.27
CA LEU A 622 -9.15 -23.91 10.67
C LEU A 622 -9.24 -22.38 10.68
N ILE A 623 -8.09 -21.68 10.73
CA ILE A 623 -8.06 -20.22 10.65
C ILE A 623 -8.54 -19.78 9.26
N PRO A 624 -9.63 -18.99 9.17
CA PRO A 624 -10.24 -18.65 7.89
C PRO A 624 -9.36 -17.67 7.10
N LYS A 625 -9.57 -17.66 5.77
CA LYS A 625 -9.04 -16.59 4.90
C LYS A 625 -9.78 -15.29 5.22
N LEU A 626 -9.04 -14.21 5.40
CA LEU A 626 -9.59 -12.87 5.62
C LEU A 626 -10.23 -12.30 4.34
N GLN A 627 -11.23 -11.44 4.50
CA GLN A 627 -11.97 -10.81 3.38
C GLN A 627 -11.19 -9.69 2.66
N GLY A 628 -10.04 -9.30 3.21
CA GLY A 628 -9.12 -8.32 2.65
C GLY A 628 -7.72 -8.51 3.22
N ALA A 629 -6.74 -7.85 2.60
CA ALA A 629 -5.35 -7.92 3.02
C ALA A 629 -5.20 -7.42 4.48
N PRO A 630 -4.49 -8.15 5.36
CA PRO A 630 -4.23 -7.72 6.72
C PRO A 630 -3.23 -6.56 6.72
N THR A 631 -3.67 -5.42 7.26
CA THR A 631 -2.84 -4.22 7.44
C THR A 631 -2.10 -4.25 8.76
N VAL A 632 -2.68 -4.87 9.79
CA VAL A 632 -2.06 -5.05 11.11
C VAL A 632 -2.32 -6.45 11.63
N LEU A 633 -1.28 -7.05 12.21
CA LEU A 633 -1.34 -8.31 12.94
C LEU A 633 -0.57 -8.17 14.25
N SER A 634 -1.20 -8.47 15.40
CA SER A 634 -0.54 -8.36 16.71
C SER A 634 -1.16 -9.33 17.70
N PHE A 635 -0.33 -9.96 18.54
CA PHE A 635 -0.80 -10.65 19.73
C PHE A 635 -1.16 -9.66 20.84
N SER A 636 -2.14 -10.04 21.66
CA SER A 636 -2.38 -9.44 22.99
C SER A 636 -1.22 -9.77 23.94
N ASN A 637 -1.08 -8.97 25.00
CA ASN A 637 -0.09 -9.20 26.07
C ASN A 637 -0.45 -10.40 26.96
N HIS A 638 -1.65 -10.96 26.83
CA HIS A 638 -2.10 -12.13 27.60
C HIS A 638 -1.30 -13.38 27.23
N ILE A 639 -0.84 -14.11 28.26
CA ILE A 639 -0.11 -15.38 28.10
C ILE A 639 -0.97 -16.48 28.73
N PRO A 640 -1.33 -17.52 27.95
CA PRO A 640 -2.12 -18.63 28.47
C PRO A 640 -1.41 -19.41 29.57
N THR A 641 -2.15 -19.71 30.63
CA THR A 641 -1.67 -20.41 31.83
C THR A 641 -1.99 -21.91 31.82
N SER A 642 -3.05 -22.31 31.11
CA SER A 642 -3.45 -23.73 30.97
C SER A 642 -2.99 -24.32 29.64
N LYS A 643 -2.58 -25.60 29.62
CA LYS A 643 -2.41 -26.33 28.35
C LYS A 643 -3.80 -26.56 27.75
N PRO A 644 -3.98 -26.41 26.42
CA PRO A 644 -5.28 -26.62 25.79
C PRO A 644 -5.77 -28.03 26.11
N SER A 645 -6.85 -28.13 26.89
CA SER A 645 -7.58 -29.39 27.06
C SER A 645 -8.14 -29.82 25.70
N SER A 646 -8.18 -31.13 25.47
CA SER A 646 -8.69 -31.72 24.22
C SER A 646 -10.22 -31.67 24.08
N SER A 647 -10.93 -30.95 24.97
CA SER A 647 -12.37 -30.68 24.85
C SER A 647 -12.57 -29.49 23.93
N SER A 648 -13.34 -29.69 22.85
CA SER A 648 -13.65 -28.65 21.85
C SER A 648 -14.67 -27.61 22.33
N ASP A 649 -15.22 -27.76 23.53
CA ASP A 649 -16.50 -27.18 23.92
C ASP A 649 -16.45 -26.21 25.12
N ASP A 650 -15.27 -25.90 25.66
CA ASP A 650 -15.15 -24.86 26.70
C ASP A 650 -15.06 -23.46 26.04
N GLU A 651 -16.15 -22.69 26.11
CA GLU A 651 -16.23 -21.30 25.60
C GLU A 651 -15.25 -20.34 26.30
N ASP A 652 -14.71 -20.73 27.46
CA ASP A 652 -13.76 -19.97 28.31
C ASP A 652 -12.34 -20.58 28.34
N ALA A 653 -11.95 -21.35 27.31
CA ALA A 653 -10.62 -21.92 27.25
C ALA A 653 -9.54 -20.84 27.00
N ASP A 654 -8.55 -20.80 27.89
CA ASP A 654 -7.45 -19.84 27.91
C ASP A 654 -6.52 -20.02 26.69
N ASP A 655 -6.57 -19.08 25.72
CA ASP A 655 -5.76 -19.04 24.50
C ASP A 655 -5.08 -17.67 24.30
N TYR A 656 -4.08 -17.64 23.42
CA TYR A 656 -3.56 -16.40 22.88
C TYR A 656 -4.66 -15.67 22.10
N THR A 657 -4.70 -14.35 22.22
CA THR A 657 -5.58 -13.52 21.38
C THR A 657 -4.76 -12.85 20.29
N LEU A 658 -5.07 -13.18 19.04
CA LEU A 658 -4.44 -12.59 17.85
C LEU A 658 -5.39 -11.55 17.23
N LEU A 659 -4.98 -10.30 17.20
CA LEU A 659 -5.67 -9.21 16.50
C LEU A 659 -5.24 -9.18 15.04
N ALA A 660 -6.22 -9.23 14.15
CA ALA A 660 -6.07 -8.98 12.72
C ALA A 660 -6.98 -7.82 12.29
N VAL A 661 -6.38 -6.77 11.71
CA VAL A 661 -7.10 -5.66 11.09
C VAL A 661 -6.85 -5.73 9.59
N THR A 662 -7.90 -5.60 8.78
CA THR A 662 -7.77 -5.71 7.30
C THR A 662 -7.82 -4.35 6.60
N ALA A 663 -7.54 -4.35 5.30
CA ALA A 663 -7.69 -3.18 4.44
C ALA A 663 -9.17 -2.82 4.20
N LYS A 664 -10.09 -3.79 4.34
CA LYS A 664 -11.50 -3.52 4.59
C LYS A 664 -11.66 -3.22 6.09
N PRO A 665 -12.61 -2.38 6.53
CA PRO A 665 -12.75 -1.99 7.95
C PRO A 665 -13.29 -3.15 8.81
N GLN A 666 -12.48 -4.19 8.97
CA GLN A 666 -12.76 -5.40 9.72
C GLN A 666 -11.70 -5.57 10.79
N ILE A 667 -12.14 -5.69 12.04
CA ILE A 667 -11.31 -5.98 13.22
C ILE A 667 -11.71 -7.37 13.71
N LEU A 668 -10.76 -8.30 13.71
CA LEU A 668 -10.99 -9.68 14.13
C LEU A 668 -10.01 -10.04 15.25
N LEU A 669 -10.53 -10.63 16.31
CA LEU A 669 -9.75 -11.33 17.32
C LEU A 669 -9.92 -12.84 17.10
N ILE A 670 -8.79 -13.53 17.00
CA ILE A 670 -8.68 -14.97 16.69
C ILE A 670 -8.01 -15.68 17.85
N ASN A 671 -8.55 -16.83 18.26
CA ASN A 671 -7.93 -17.80 19.16
C ASN A 671 -7.19 -18.82 18.31
N PRO A 672 -5.88 -18.67 18.10
CA PRO A 672 -5.20 -19.38 17.03
C PRO A 672 -4.83 -20.81 17.40
N THR A 673 -4.71 -21.19 18.67
CA THR A 673 -4.47 -22.60 19.04
C THR A 673 -5.77 -23.40 18.95
N PHE A 674 -6.92 -22.78 19.20
CA PHE A 674 -8.23 -23.38 18.93
C PHE A 674 -8.63 -23.31 17.45
N GLY A 675 -8.09 -22.35 16.70
CA GLY A 675 -8.42 -22.14 15.30
C GLY A 675 -9.82 -21.53 15.09
N SER A 676 -10.31 -20.73 16.04
CA SER A 676 -11.65 -20.16 16.02
C SER A 676 -11.63 -18.64 16.30
N LEU A 677 -12.69 -17.93 15.89
CA LEU A 677 -12.88 -16.53 16.29
C LEU A 677 -13.26 -16.46 17.77
N THR A 678 -12.76 -15.44 18.48
CA THR A 678 -13.13 -15.21 19.88
C THR A 678 -14.62 -14.90 20.02
N ALA A 679 -15.18 -15.15 21.21
CA ALA A 679 -16.56 -14.82 21.50
C ALA A 679 -16.84 -13.31 21.30
N TRP A 680 -15.89 -12.44 21.66
CA TRP A 680 -16.01 -10.99 21.45
C TRP A 680 -16.18 -10.64 19.97
N THR A 681 -15.38 -11.21 19.05
CA THR A 681 -15.51 -10.95 17.61
C THR A 681 -16.86 -11.41 17.08
N ARG A 682 -17.38 -12.54 17.57
CA ARG A 682 -18.70 -13.06 17.15
C ARG A 682 -19.83 -12.13 17.60
N ARG A 683 -19.71 -11.51 18.78
CA ARG A 683 -20.69 -10.54 19.31
C ARG A 683 -20.54 -9.14 18.69
N ASN A 684 -19.38 -8.80 18.12
CA ASN A 684 -19.08 -7.47 17.59
C ASN A 684 -18.76 -7.51 16.08
N PRO A 685 -19.77 -7.75 15.21
CA PRO A 685 -19.59 -7.64 13.76
C PRO A 685 -19.31 -6.18 13.35
N VAL A 686 -18.81 -6.00 12.12
CA VAL A 686 -18.44 -4.68 11.57
C VAL A 686 -19.59 -3.67 11.66
N SER A 687 -20.84 -4.12 11.51
CA SER A 687 -22.07 -3.32 11.63
C SER A 687 -22.21 -2.59 12.96
N ARG A 688 -21.69 -3.15 14.07
CA ARG A 688 -21.73 -2.56 15.42
C ARG A 688 -20.61 -1.53 15.68
N PHE A 689 -19.62 -1.42 14.80
CA PHE A 689 -18.56 -0.43 15.01
C PHE A 689 -19.08 1.00 14.80
N PRO A 690 -18.48 1.99 15.48
CA PRO A 690 -18.85 3.40 15.35
C PRO A 690 -18.81 3.85 13.89
N ILE A 691 -19.76 4.70 13.51
CA ILE A 691 -19.89 5.22 12.14
C ILE A 691 -18.61 5.97 11.76
N GLU A 692 -17.97 6.62 12.73
CA GLU A 692 -16.73 7.35 12.58
C GLU A 692 -15.59 6.45 12.15
N PHE A 693 -15.48 5.24 12.71
CA PHE A 693 -14.50 4.24 12.30
C PHE A 693 -14.86 3.62 10.94
N ARG A 694 -16.14 3.28 10.72
CA ARG A 694 -16.58 2.69 9.44
C ARG A 694 -16.43 3.63 8.24
N ASN A 695 -16.45 4.95 8.47
CA ASN A 695 -16.33 5.96 7.43
C ASN A 695 -14.90 6.49 7.26
N THR A 696 -13.92 6.00 8.05
CA THR A 696 -12.51 6.32 7.79
C THR A 696 -12.07 5.65 6.50
N LEU A 697 -11.59 6.45 5.55
CA LEU A 697 -11.03 5.94 4.30
C LEU A 697 -9.53 5.61 4.44
N ASP A 698 -8.86 6.19 5.44
CA ASP A 698 -7.46 5.90 5.71
C ASP A 698 -7.35 4.55 6.41
N LEU A 699 -6.32 3.79 6.07
CA LEU A 699 -6.12 2.45 6.63
C LEU A 699 -5.38 2.53 7.97
N VAL A 700 -5.67 1.55 8.83
CA VAL A 700 -4.94 1.36 10.09
C VAL A 700 -3.50 0.94 9.76
N LYS A 701 -2.52 1.66 10.31
CA LYS A 701 -1.08 1.42 10.12
C LYS A 701 -0.45 0.57 11.22
N GLY A 702 -1.02 0.61 12.43
CA GLY A 702 -0.50 -0.12 13.57
C GLY A 702 -1.48 -0.19 14.75
N ALA A 703 -1.18 -1.08 15.68
CA ALA A 703 -1.94 -1.30 16.90
C ALA A 703 -1.01 -1.31 18.13
N LEU A 704 -1.51 -0.81 19.26
CA LEU A 704 -0.82 -0.84 20.56
C LEU A 704 -1.77 -1.38 21.63
N TRP A 705 -1.27 -2.26 22.49
CA TRP A 705 -2.03 -2.85 23.59
C TRP A 705 -1.79 -2.10 24.90
N SER A 706 -2.83 -1.93 25.70
CA SER A 706 -2.80 -1.40 27.06
C SER A 706 -3.81 -2.20 27.90
N GLY A 707 -3.35 -3.32 28.47
CA GLY A 707 -4.25 -4.33 29.06
C GLY A 707 -5.28 -4.83 28.05
N GLN A 708 -6.57 -4.63 28.38
CA GLN A 708 -7.71 -5.03 27.53
C GLN A 708 -8.10 -3.96 26.49
N ARG A 709 -7.41 -2.83 26.44
CA ARG A 709 -7.65 -1.76 25.46
C ARG A 709 -6.69 -1.87 24.29
N ILE A 710 -7.21 -1.65 23.10
CA ILE A 710 -6.42 -1.53 21.86
C ILE A 710 -6.45 -0.11 21.34
N TRP A 711 -5.29 0.41 20.98
CA TRP A 711 -5.14 1.70 20.31
C TRP A 711 -4.76 1.46 18.86
N LEU A 712 -5.65 1.83 17.94
CA LEU A 712 -5.44 1.71 16.49
C LEU A 712 -5.14 3.08 15.91
N TYR A 713 -4.08 3.21 15.14
CA TYR A 713 -3.74 4.47 14.48
C TYR A 713 -3.61 4.31 12.98
N GLY A 714 -4.06 5.33 12.26
CA GLY A 714 -3.88 5.47 10.81
C GLY A 714 -2.91 6.61 10.50
N HIS A 715 -3.00 7.14 9.28
CA HIS A 715 -2.25 8.35 8.89
C HIS A 715 -2.76 9.62 9.58
N THR A 716 -4.09 9.72 9.77
CA THR A 716 -4.78 10.95 10.23
C THR A 716 -5.60 10.77 11.50
N PHE A 717 -5.67 9.55 12.05
CA PHE A 717 -6.53 9.24 13.19
C PHE A 717 -5.83 8.36 14.23
N LEU A 718 -6.39 8.39 15.44
CA LEU A 718 -6.10 7.49 16.54
C LEU A 718 -7.43 7.08 17.20
N PHE A 719 -7.73 5.79 17.24
CA PHE A 719 -8.87 5.20 17.93
C PHE A 719 -8.40 4.37 19.13
N MET A 720 -9.25 4.29 20.15
CA MET A 720 -9.12 3.36 21.26
C MET A 720 -10.42 2.57 21.38
N PHE A 721 -10.31 1.25 21.48
CA PHE A 721 -11.42 0.35 21.74
C PHE A 721 -11.16 -0.45 23.03
N ASP A 722 -12.17 -0.56 23.88
CA ASP A 722 -12.12 -1.39 25.08
C ASP A 722 -12.71 -2.77 24.77
N LEU A 723 -11.85 -3.81 24.72
CA LEU A 723 -12.26 -5.17 24.34
C LEU A 723 -12.97 -5.92 25.47
N SER A 724 -13.03 -5.34 26.68
CA SER A 724 -13.77 -5.91 27.81
C SER A 724 -15.27 -5.80 27.67
N ARG A 725 -15.73 -4.90 26.79
CA ARG A 725 -17.14 -4.57 26.58
C ARG A 725 -17.54 -4.82 25.14
N ASP A 726 -18.82 -5.11 24.95
CA ASP A 726 -19.40 -5.15 23.62
C ASP A 726 -19.73 -3.74 23.13
N MET A 727 -19.64 -3.55 21.82
CA MET A 727 -19.94 -2.28 21.16
C MET A 727 -21.45 -2.08 21.13
N THR A 728 -21.93 -0.99 21.73
CA THR A 728 -23.36 -0.65 21.74
C THR A 728 -23.83 -0.24 20.36
N GLU A 729 -25.04 -0.67 19.97
CA GLU A 729 -25.73 -0.08 18.83
C GLU A 729 -25.88 1.42 19.07
N GLY A 730 -25.41 2.24 18.14
CA GLY A 730 -25.59 3.68 18.23
C GLY A 730 -27.07 4.00 18.26
N SER A 731 -27.62 4.25 19.44
CA SER A 731 -28.89 4.96 19.57
C SER A 731 -28.72 6.30 18.87
N GLN A 732 -29.68 6.66 18.03
CA GLN A 732 -29.67 7.92 17.28
C GLN A 732 -29.82 9.17 18.19
N ASP A 733 -29.73 9.01 19.52
CA ASP A 733 -30.18 9.99 20.51
C ASP A 733 -29.08 10.74 21.28
N HIS A 734 -27.79 10.58 20.95
CA HIS A 734 -26.75 11.48 21.48
C HIS A 734 -26.57 12.71 20.59
N ALA A 735 -27.66 13.46 20.44
CA ALA A 735 -27.65 14.85 20.01
C ALA A 735 -28.09 15.71 21.20
N ASP A 736 -27.29 15.72 22.28
CA ASP A 736 -27.29 16.75 23.33
C ASP A 736 -26.47 16.21 24.52
N PHE A 737 -25.14 16.32 24.48
CA PHE A 737 -24.33 16.56 25.69
C PHE A 737 -22.90 16.98 25.26
N ASP A 738 -22.49 18.13 25.80
CA ASP A 738 -21.18 18.80 25.78
C ASP A 738 -20.65 19.50 24.50
N GLY A 739 -20.87 20.83 24.48
CA GLY A 739 -19.82 21.72 25.02
C GLY A 739 -18.66 22.08 24.09
N ALA A 740 -18.90 23.05 23.19
CA ALA A 740 -17.93 24.02 22.66
C ALA A 740 -16.49 23.53 22.38
N LEU A 741 -16.25 22.98 21.18
CA LEU A 741 -15.09 23.26 20.29
C LEU A 741 -14.90 22.16 19.22
N VAL A 742 -15.85 21.95 18.30
CA VAL A 742 -15.59 21.55 16.89
C VAL A 742 -16.89 21.83 16.11
N LYS A 743 -16.87 22.74 15.13
CA LYS A 743 -17.98 22.86 14.17
C LYS A 743 -18.06 21.56 13.35
N GLN A 744 -19.23 20.95 13.40
CA GLN A 744 -19.71 19.78 12.66
C GLN A 744 -18.93 19.47 11.37
N GLY A 745 -18.23 18.32 11.36
CA GLY A 745 -17.92 17.63 10.12
C GLY A 745 -19.24 17.12 9.52
N THR A 746 -19.49 17.43 8.25
CA THR A 746 -20.65 16.91 7.51
C THR A 746 -20.63 15.39 7.55
N LYS A 747 -21.67 14.77 8.13
CA LYS A 747 -21.83 13.31 8.18
C LYS A 747 -21.79 12.77 6.74
N ARG A 748 -20.88 11.82 6.46
CA ARG A 748 -20.76 11.17 5.15
C ARG A 748 -21.90 10.17 4.97
N LYS A 749 -22.65 10.27 3.87
CA LYS A 749 -23.57 9.23 3.41
C LYS A 749 -22.81 8.17 2.62
N ARG A 750 -23.16 6.89 2.80
CA ARG A 750 -22.67 5.77 1.99
C ARG A 750 -23.42 5.78 0.66
N GLU A 751 -22.94 6.56 -0.29
CA GLU A 751 -23.40 6.52 -1.68
C GLU A 751 -22.29 5.95 -2.56
N PRO A 752 -22.61 5.27 -3.68
CA PRO A 752 -21.60 4.80 -4.62
C PRO A 752 -20.79 5.99 -5.13
N ALA A 753 -19.51 6.01 -4.78
CA ALA A 753 -18.58 7.09 -5.10
C ALA A 753 -17.61 6.64 -6.21
N SER A 754 -17.06 7.60 -6.96
CA SER A 754 -16.13 7.29 -8.06
C SER A 754 -14.80 6.63 -7.64
N GLY A 755 -14.55 6.46 -6.33
CA GLY A 755 -13.30 5.92 -5.77
C GLY A 755 -12.27 6.98 -5.36
N ALA A 756 -12.60 8.28 -5.44
CA ALA A 756 -11.77 9.36 -4.90
C ALA A 756 -12.21 9.78 -3.49
N GLY A 757 -13.32 10.51 -3.38
CA GLY A 757 -13.88 11.03 -2.14
C GLY A 757 -15.41 11.12 -2.21
N GLY A 758 -16.04 11.58 -1.12
CA GLY A 758 -17.50 11.72 -1.08
C GLY A 758 -18.02 12.85 -1.98
N LYS A 759 -19.33 12.83 -2.27
CA LYS A 759 -20.03 13.90 -2.98
C LYS A 759 -19.91 15.25 -2.25
N MET A 760 -19.77 16.33 -3.00
CA MET A 760 -19.71 17.69 -2.48
C MET A 760 -21.11 18.16 -2.06
N GLY A 761 -21.28 18.52 -0.79
CA GLY A 761 -22.52 19.10 -0.28
C GLY A 761 -22.65 20.62 -0.48
N MET A 762 -21.52 21.31 -0.66
CA MET A 762 -21.45 22.76 -0.89
C MET A 762 -20.38 23.02 -1.97
N GLU A 763 -20.53 24.11 -2.73
CA GLU A 763 -19.56 24.56 -3.76
C GLU A 763 -19.29 23.56 -4.91
N SER A 764 -20.24 22.66 -5.20
CA SER A 764 -20.15 21.80 -6.39
C SER A 764 -20.22 22.65 -7.66
N ALA A 765 -19.45 22.26 -8.68
CA ALA A 765 -19.44 22.94 -9.98
C ALA A 765 -20.75 22.73 -10.76
N GLY A 766 -21.45 21.61 -10.53
CA GLY A 766 -22.76 21.31 -11.09
C GLY A 766 -23.90 21.49 -10.09
N PRO A 767 -25.16 21.54 -10.57
CA PRO A 767 -26.33 21.67 -9.71
C PRO A 767 -26.50 20.43 -8.82
N THR A 768 -26.76 20.65 -7.53
CA THR A 768 -27.08 19.57 -6.57
C THR A 768 -28.57 19.23 -6.52
N LYS A 769 -29.43 20.15 -7.00
CA LYS A 769 -30.87 20.00 -7.03
C LYS A 769 -31.43 20.67 -8.28
N ILE A 770 -32.22 19.93 -9.07
CA ILE A 770 -32.94 20.46 -10.23
C ILE A 770 -34.43 20.26 -9.98
N THR A 771 -35.21 21.34 -10.06
CA THR A 771 -36.66 21.30 -9.92
C THR A 771 -37.31 21.72 -11.22
N ARG A 772 -38.22 20.89 -11.74
CA ARG A 772 -39.07 21.23 -12.87
C ARG A 772 -40.35 21.88 -12.37
N TYR A 773 -40.76 22.93 -13.05
CA TYR A 773 -42.06 23.56 -12.81
C TYR A 773 -42.90 23.50 -14.08
N ALA A 774 -44.05 22.82 -14.02
CA ALA A 774 -45.09 22.89 -15.03
C ALA A 774 -46.24 23.77 -14.51
N LYS A 775 -46.88 24.53 -15.40
CA LYS A 775 -47.96 25.46 -15.01
C LYS A 775 -49.13 24.64 -14.47
N ASP A 776 -49.58 24.97 -13.26
CA ASP A 776 -50.64 24.30 -12.47
C ASP A 776 -50.25 22.96 -11.78
N GLU A 777 -48.96 22.62 -11.70
CA GLU A 777 -48.47 21.46 -10.95
C GLU A 777 -47.43 21.86 -9.88
N ALA A 778 -47.33 21.06 -8.80
CA ALA A 778 -46.30 21.25 -7.78
C ALA A 778 -44.91 21.04 -8.37
N ALA A 779 -43.89 21.72 -7.83
CA ALA A 779 -42.52 21.57 -8.29
C ALA A 779 -42.06 20.11 -8.14
N GLU A 780 -41.73 19.48 -9.27
CA GLU A 780 -41.23 18.11 -9.31
C GLU A 780 -39.70 18.14 -9.26
N GLU A 781 -39.11 17.47 -8.27
CA GLU A 781 -37.65 17.30 -8.22
C GLU A 781 -37.23 16.31 -9.30
N ILE A 782 -36.40 16.75 -10.25
CA ILE A 782 -35.80 15.84 -11.22
C ILE A 782 -34.63 15.14 -10.52
N PRO A 783 -34.66 13.81 -10.35
CA PRO A 783 -33.51 13.08 -9.84
C PRO A 783 -32.32 13.25 -10.81
N LEU A 784 -31.20 13.76 -10.28
CA LEU A 784 -29.96 13.99 -11.04
C LEU A 784 -29.24 12.68 -11.39
N ASP A 785 -29.58 11.56 -10.75
CA ASP A 785 -29.05 10.23 -11.00
C ASP A 785 -29.74 9.58 -12.22
N ILE A 786 -29.63 10.21 -13.38
CA ILE A 786 -29.85 9.49 -14.65
C ILE A 786 -28.44 9.06 -15.10
N PRO A 787 -28.11 7.76 -15.06
CA PRO A 787 -26.88 7.31 -15.69
C PRO A 787 -26.97 7.70 -17.17
N MET A 788 -26.00 8.46 -17.69
CA MET A 788 -25.82 8.46 -19.14
C MET A 788 -25.56 7.00 -19.52
N SER A 789 -26.52 6.38 -20.21
CA SER A 789 -26.35 5.08 -20.81
C SER A 789 -25.08 5.09 -21.64
N ASP A 790 -24.20 4.13 -21.37
CA ASP A 790 -23.00 3.94 -22.17
C ASP A 790 -23.45 3.72 -23.63
N PRO A 791 -22.97 4.48 -24.63
CA PRO A 791 -23.35 4.25 -26.03
C PRO A 791 -22.87 2.88 -26.58
N MET A 792 -22.17 2.10 -25.74
CA MET A 792 -21.79 0.70 -25.99
C MET A 792 -22.81 -0.31 -25.45
N ASP A 793 -23.88 0.12 -24.77
CA ASP A 793 -24.91 -0.74 -24.16
C ASP A 793 -26.19 -0.85 -25.05
N GLU A 794 -26.18 -0.47 -26.34
CA GLU A 794 -27.40 -0.52 -27.20
C GLU A 794 -27.68 -1.86 -27.89
N ASP A 795 -26.78 -2.84 -27.85
CA ASP A 795 -26.99 -4.15 -28.48
C ASP A 795 -26.96 -5.31 -27.47
N GLU A 796 -27.95 -5.37 -26.57
CA GLU A 796 -28.57 -6.64 -26.16
C GLU A 796 -29.83 -6.37 -25.32
N ALA A 797 -30.95 -6.88 -25.81
CA ALA A 797 -32.26 -6.73 -25.17
C ALA A 797 -32.22 -7.24 -23.73
N SER A 798 -32.66 -6.36 -22.82
CA SER A 798 -32.90 -6.58 -21.40
C SER A 798 -33.55 -7.94 -21.11
N GLN A 799 -32.74 -8.90 -20.65
CA GLN A 799 -33.19 -9.88 -19.67
C GLN A 799 -32.85 -9.32 -18.29
N PRO A 800 -33.75 -9.41 -17.29
CA PRO A 800 -33.40 -9.06 -15.93
C PRO A 800 -32.36 -10.09 -15.46
N ALA A 801 -31.09 -9.70 -15.54
CA ALA A 801 -30.02 -10.44 -14.92
C ALA A 801 -30.23 -10.35 -13.40
N ASP A 802 -30.27 -11.52 -12.79
CA ASP A 802 -30.29 -11.75 -11.36
C ASP A 802 -28.98 -11.22 -10.76
N ASP A 803 -28.94 -9.92 -10.45
CA ASP A 803 -27.84 -9.25 -9.75
C ASP A 803 -27.89 -9.62 -8.26
N SER A 804 -27.55 -10.87 -7.95
CA SER A 804 -27.31 -11.37 -6.60
C SER A 804 -25.81 -11.45 -6.30
N GLU A 805 -25.10 -10.32 -6.41
CA GLU A 805 -23.80 -10.13 -5.73
C GLU A 805 -23.71 -8.71 -5.13
N SER A 806 -24.73 -8.34 -4.37
CA SER A 806 -24.57 -7.44 -3.24
C SER A 806 -24.23 -8.31 -2.01
N GLU A 807 -22.95 -8.61 -1.79
CA GLU A 807 -22.47 -9.28 -0.56
C GLU A 807 -22.44 -8.34 0.67
N ASP A 808 -23.25 -7.29 0.66
CA ASP A 808 -23.75 -6.64 1.87
C ASP A 808 -25.27 -6.87 1.90
N SER A 809 -25.70 -8.13 1.90
CA SER A 809 -27.10 -8.45 2.15
C SER A 809 -27.41 -8.12 3.61
N ASP A 810 -28.29 -7.15 3.77
CA ASP A 810 -28.94 -6.66 4.99
C ASP A 810 -29.74 -7.73 5.77
N ASP A 811 -29.18 -8.92 6.00
CA ASP A 811 -29.80 -10.00 6.80
C ASP A 811 -29.37 -10.01 8.28
N GLU A 812 -28.43 -9.15 8.70
CA GLU A 812 -28.00 -9.11 10.11
C GLU A 812 -29.02 -8.46 11.05
N ASN A 813 -29.95 -7.65 10.54
CA ASN A 813 -30.87 -6.91 11.42
C ASN A 813 -32.09 -7.74 11.89
N GLN A 814 -32.35 -8.94 11.33
CA GLN A 814 -33.47 -9.79 11.76
C GLN A 814 -33.22 -11.32 11.67
N GLY A 815 -31.96 -11.79 11.67
CA GLY A 815 -31.64 -13.22 11.54
C GLY A 815 -31.46 -13.95 12.88
N GLU A 816 -31.92 -15.21 12.96
CA GLU A 816 -31.75 -16.12 14.12
C GLU A 816 -30.31 -16.17 14.68
N LEU A 817 -29.30 -15.90 13.86
CA LEU A 817 -27.89 -15.81 14.26
C LEU A 817 -27.59 -14.64 15.22
N ALA A 818 -28.21 -13.48 15.03
CA ALA A 818 -28.06 -12.35 15.95
C ALA A 818 -28.71 -12.67 17.30
N LEU A 819 -29.84 -13.38 17.29
CA LEU A 819 -30.52 -13.87 18.49
C LEU A 819 -29.69 -14.93 19.23
N LEU A 820 -29.07 -15.88 18.52
CA LEU A 820 -28.16 -16.87 19.12
C LEU A 820 -26.91 -16.21 19.74
N ARG A 821 -26.29 -15.27 19.03
CA ARG A 821 -25.14 -14.48 19.53
C ARG A 821 -25.53 -13.61 20.73
N GLY A 822 -26.74 -13.03 20.72
CA GLY A 822 -27.27 -12.24 21.83
C GLY A 822 -27.69 -13.10 23.03
N ALA A 823 -28.20 -14.32 22.81
CA ALA A 823 -28.55 -15.27 23.87
C ALA A 823 -27.31 -15.76 24.64
N GLN A 824 -26.17 -15.95 23.95
CA GLN A 824 -24.88 -16.24 24.58
C GLN A 824 -24.37 -15.11 25.49
N GLY A 825 -24.80 -13.86 25.28
CA GLY A 825 -24.42 -12.71 26.12
C GLY A 825 -25.28 -12.52 27.38
N LYS A 826 -26.47 -13.14 27.44
CA LYS A 826 -27.44 -12.92 28.55
C LYS A 826 -27.06 -13.61 29.87
N SER A 827 -26.07 -14.50 29.88
CA SER A 827 -25.67 -15.22 31.09
C SER A 827 -24.59 -14.53 31.94
N ALA A 828 -23.98 -13.42 31.50
CA ALA A 828 -22.78 -12.89 32.14
C ALA A 828 -22.73 -11.36 32.42
N SER A 829 -23.72 -10.55 32.04
CA SER A 829 -23.59 -9.07 32.16
C SER A 829 -24.83 -8.32 32.69
N GLU A 830 -25.56 -8.88 33.64
CA GLU A 830 -26.45 -8.08 34.50
C GLU A 830 -25.74 -7.73 35.81
N SER A 831 -24.82 -6.78 35.76
CA SER A 831 -24.54 -5.86 36.88
C SER A 831 -23.49 -4.83 36.49
N LEU A 832 -23.76 -3.57 36.85
CA LEU A 832 -22.93 -2.36 36.74
C LEU A 832 -23.15 -1.53 35.47
N SER A 833 -24.20 -0.71 35.55
CA SER A 833 -24.40 0.53 34.81
C SER A 833 -23.35 1.58 35.23
N ASP A 834 -22.15 1.49 34.66
CA ASP A 834 -21.12 2.53 34.82
C ASP A 834 -20.91 3.23 33.47
N GLU A 835 -21.24 4.52 33.39
CA GLU A 835 -21.24 5.40 32.21
C GLU A 835 -19.82 5.65 31.64
N SER A 836 -19.07 4.61 31.33
CA SER A 836 -17.73 4.71 30.75
C SER A 836 -17.73 4.32 29.28
N LEU A 837 -17.08 5.16 28.46
CA LEU A 837 -17.07 5.09 26.99
C LEU A 837 -16.42 3.80 26.47
N THR A 838 -17.11 3.09 25.58
CA THR A 838 -16.65 1.85 24.91
C THR A 838 -15.58 2.09 23.85
N PHE A 839 -15.52 3.31 23.30
CA PHE A 839 -14.50 3.72 22.34
C PHE A 839 -14.16 5.21 22.46
N TRP A 840 -13.00 5.59 21.93
CA TRP A 840 -12.58 6.98 21.76
C TRP A 840 -11.89 7.17 20.41
N HIS A 841 -11.93 8.38 19.88
CA HIS A 841 -11.18 8.73 18.68
C HIS A 841 -10.61 10.15 18.71
N THR A 842 -9.58 10.42 17.91
CA THR A 842 -9.11 11.78 17.63
C THR A 842 -8.46 11.88 16.26
N TYR A 843 -8.63 13.03 15.61
CA TYR A 843 -7.99 13.40 14.33
C TYR A 843 -6.92 14.50 14.51
N LYS A 844 -6.51 14.76 15.76
CA LYS A 844 -5.59 15.86 16.13
C LYS A 844 -4.16 15.63 15.63
N TYR A 845 -3.73 14.37 15.59
CA TYR A 845 -2.37 13.98 15.21
C TYR A 845 -2.32 13.66 13.72
N ARG A 846 -1.53 14.42 12.98
CA ARG A 846 -1.38 14.26 11.52
C ARG A 846 -0.18 15.06 11.00
N PRO A 847 0.53 14.55 9.98
CA PRO A 847 0.48 13.17 9.46
C PRO A 847 1.33 12.22 10.32
N ILE A 848 0.76 11.09 10.75
CA ILE A 848 1.43 10.11 11.61
C ILE A 848 2.30 9.19 10.74
N LEU A 849 3.61 9.14 11.04
CA LEU A 849 4.54 8.14 10.48
C LEU A 849 4.33 6.80 11.18
N GLY A 850 4.36 6.80 12.51
CA GLY A 850 4.13 5.64 13.35
C GLY A 850 4.03 6.01 14.83
N ILE A 851 3.45 5.11 15.63
CA ILE A 851 3.39 5.21 17.09
C ILE A 851 4.02 3.94 17.67
N VAL A 852 5.00 4.13 18.56
CA VAL A 852 5.76 3.03 19.18
C VAL A 852 5.77 3.15 20.70
N PRO A 853 5.70 2.04 21.46
CA PRO A 853 5.67 2.06 22.91
C PRO A 853 7.05 2.33 23.50
N LEU A 854 7.10 2.93 24.70
CA LEU A 854 8.31 3.21 25.47
C LEU A 854 8.13 2.72 26.90
N GLY A 855 9.18 2.09 27.45
CA GLY A 855 9.12 1.47 28.77
C GLY A 855 8.44 0.09 28.76
N ASP A 856 8.74 -0.72 29.77
CA ASP A 856 7.90 -1.85 30.13
C ASP A 856 6.78 -1.22 30.97
N GLY A 857 5.52 -1.29 30.54
CA GLY A 857 4.41 -0.69 31.28
C GLY A 857 4.44 -1.16 32.74
N GLU A 858 4.96 -0.33 33.65
CA GLU A 858 5.04 -0.69 35.05
C GLU A 858 3.62 -0.66 35.62
N GLU A 859 3.20 -1.80 36.20
CA GLU A 859 2.07 -1.81 37.13
C GLU A 859 2.40 -0.79 38.23
N VAL A 860 1.53 0.22 38.35
CA VAL A 860 1.65 1.21 39.43
C VAL A 860 1.47 0.47 40.74
N LYS A 861 2.56 0.09 41.41
CA LYS A 861 2.54 -0.25 42.84
C LYS A 861 2.37 1.06 43.59
N THR A 862 1.13 1.51 43.77
CA THR A 862 0.85 2.49 44.82
C THR A 862 1.16 1.80 46.15
N ASN A 863 2.08 2.36 46.94
CA ASN A 863 2.24 2.03 48.36
C ASN A 863 1.03 2.59 49.14
N GLY A 864 -0.18 2.15 48.79
CA GLY A 864 -1.42 2.49 49.46
C GLY A 864 -1.72 1.45 50.53
N THR A 865 -2.15 1.94 51.69
CA THR A 865 -2.64 1.13 52.82
C THR A 865 -3.76 0.17 52.37
N ALA A 866 -3.84 -0.98 53.02
CA ALA A 866 -4.66 -2.16 52.64
C ALA A 866 -6.19 -1.96 52.47
N ASP A 867 -6.71 -0.73 52.51
CA ASP A 867 -8.14 -0.41 52.37
C ASP A 867 -8.56 0.00 50.94
N GLU A 868 -7.64 0.18 49.98
CA GLU A 868 -8.00 0.55 48.58
C GLU A 868 -8.16 -0.66 47.62
N LEU A 869 -8.09 -1.89 48.11
CA LEU A 869 -8.18 -3.12 47.29
C LEU A 869 -9.61 -3.47 46.81
N THR A 870 -10.61 -2.62 47.04
CA THR A 870 -12.02 -2.86 46.66
C THR A 870 -12.48 -2.11 45.41
N HIS A 871 -11.66 -1.20 44.85
CA HIS A 871 -11.91 -0.58 43.55
C HIS A 871 -10.84 -1.03 42.53
N GLY A 872 -11.30 -1.46 41.36
CA GLY A 872 -10.53 -2.25 40.38
C GLY A 872 -9.13 -1.73 40.03
N LYS A 873 -8.23 -2.67 39.68
CA LYS A 873 -6.87 -2.42 39.20
C LYS A 873 -6.81 -1.20 38.27
N LEU A 874 -6.04 -0.18 38.65
CA LEU A 874 -5.76 0.97 37.78
C LEU A 874 -5.10 0.46 36.47
N PRO A 875 -5.53 0.93 35.29
CA PRO A 875 -4.98 0.48 34.02
C PRO A 875 -3.49 0.84 33.89
N GLU A 876 -2.69 -0.08 33.35
CA GLU A 876 -1.27 0.13 33.04
C GLU A 876 -1.08 1.43 32.26
N SER A 877 -0.17 2.29 32.73
CA SER A 877 0.13 3.54 32.04
C SER A 877 0.99 3.28 30.81
N LEU A 878 0.36 3.34 29.63
CA LEU A 878 1.03 3.23 28.35
C LEU A 878 1.72 4.56 27.96
N GLU A 879 3.05 4.57 27.91
CA GLU A 879 3.87 5.66 27.38
C GLU A 879 4.29 5.36 25.93
N VAL A 880 4.16 6.34 25.02
CA VAL A 880 4.42 6.15 23.58
C VAL A 880 5.18 7.32 22.97
N ALA A 881 5.95 7.04 21.92
CA ALA A 881 6.42 8.04 20.98
C ALA A 881 5.53 8.04 19.73
N LEU A 882 4.87 9.17 19.48
CA LEU A 882 4.10 9.43 18.27
C LEU A 882 4.95 10.29 17.34
N VAL A 883 5.39 9.71 16.22
CA VAL A 883 6.24 10.39 15.24
C VAL A 883 5.37 10.96 14.11
N GLU A 884 5.42 12.27 13.91
CA GLU A 884 4.76 12.96 12.79
C GLU A 884 5.78 13.42 11.75
N ARG A 885 5.37 13.43 10.47
CA ARG A 885 6.21 13.95 9.38
C ARG A 885 5.43 14.81 8.38
N PRO A 886 5.12 16.08 8.73
CA PRO A 886 4.42 16.98 7.83
C PRO A 886 5.32 17.42 6.67
N LEU A 887 4.71 17.66 5.50
CA LEU A 887 5.43 17.99 4.26
C LEU A 887 6.20 19.31 4.32
N TRP A 888 5.75 20.29 5.11
CA TRP A 888 6.45 21.58 5.24
C TRP A 888 7.76 21.47 6.05
N ASP A 889 7.98 20.36 6.77
CA ASP A 889 9.24 20.06 7.44
C ASP A 889 10.18 19.22 6.53
N VAL A 890 9.76 18.92 5.30
CA VAL A 890 10.55 18.17 4.31
C VAL A 890 11.16 19.12 3.30
N ASP A 891 12.44 18.93 3.00
CA ASP A 891 13.14 19.64 1.94
C ASP A 891 12.61 19.16 0.59
N VAL A 892 11.66 19.93 0.03
CA VAL A 892 11.21 19.77 -1.35
C VAL A 892 12.13 20.55 -2.29
N PRO A 893 12.33 20.11 -3.55
CA PRO A 893 13.14 20.86 -4.51
C PRO A 893 12.70 22.31 -4.67
N ASP A 894 13.66 23.19 -4.97
CA ASP A 894 13.38 24.59 -5.24
C ASP A 894 12.41 24.75 -6.41
N ARG A 895 11.49 25.70 -6.27
CA ARG A 895 10.54 26.06 -7.31
C ARG A 895 11.20 27.03 -8.29
N TYR A 896 11.05 26.74 -9.58
CA TYR A 896 11.41 27.67 -10.64
C TYR A 896 10.21 28.55 -10.97
N TYR A 897 10.43 29.86 -10.98
CA TYR A 897 9.43 30.85 -11.32
C TYR A 897 9.84 31.54 -12.62
N ALA A 898 8.89 31.76 -13.52
CA ALA A 898 9.08 32.68 -14.64
C ALA A 898 9.03 34.14 -14.13
N ASP A 899 9.63 35.07 -14.89
CA ASP A 899 9.57 36.50 -14.58
C ASP A 899 8.12 36.96 -14.41
N GLY A 900 7.79 37.53 -13.25
CA GLY A 900 6.46 38.04 -12.90
C GLY A 900 5.53 37.06 -12.13
N GLU A 901 5.93 35.81 -11.89
CA GLU A 901 5.10 34.87 -11.10
C GLU A 901 5.31 34.93 -9.58
N TRP A 902 6.40 35.53 -9.10
CA TRP A 902 6.66 35.68 -7.66
C TRP A 902 5.69 36.65 -6.95
N GLU A 903 4.96 37.46 -7.71
CA GLU A 903 4.13 38.57 -7.20
C GLU A 903 2.70 38.19 -6.74
N LYS A 904 2.32 36.90 -6.62
CA LYS A 904 0.95 36.50 -6.22
C LYS A 904 0.82 35.38 -5.19
#